data_AF-A0A6P6NQB7-F1
#
_entry.id   AF-A0A6P6NQB7-F1
#
_cell.length_a   1.000
_cell.length_b   1.000
_cell.length_c   1.000
_cell.angle_alpha   90.00
_cell.angle_beta   90.00
_cell.angle_gamma   90.00
#
_symmetry.space_group_name_H-M   'P 1'
#
loop_
_entity.id
_entity.type
_entity.pdbx_description
1 polymer ?
#
loop_
_entity_poly.entity_id
_entity_poly.type
_entity_poly.pdbx_seq_one_letter_code
_entity_poly.pdbx_strand_id
1 'polypeptide(L)'
;MIKLADTRKKSPRNIKEETEKRRPGAVAEFLDPQQQVVVGVGGTARLHCRFRSSGPVASCWIHDTEKVVEEGPRVYVRNTSSSSTLFLSDVLPVDEGSYSLFVQNRGGTAHQTISLRVIDRPDPPSSSPFVSQLTRSSLVLSWSGPCFDGGSAITGYVVEFQRLDQTEPGDWAELTNQCLNTSYRVCSGLDPQGQYRFRVRACNTAGVSDPSEESDCIEMNTAGETQQEVTSYVEVVPDTTHKVRDHYHVHEKLGVGKFGEVYRMTHKHTGQVYAGKFYRARVSRDKKAARQEIKLMNELRHPKLVQCLAAYDTSSEIVMILEYIAGGELFERIVDENFEHTEPNVVNYMRQILEGIQYIQSKNILHLDLKPENIVCVNSAGSLIKIIDFGLACKLEPGKRLMVLHGTPEFVAPEVVNYEPVDLATDMWSIGIICYILLSGESPFQGNSDAETLALVTAAHWEFNPESFEDITDEAKDFISGLLRKDKRTRLSCEKALAHPWIALFDDANAILTKSLNKQKMRRYLARQKWKKTGKALLALTRMSHCSKSDGPLCPISVDVNALGNEAKQAVASLEKQLWSEPRFHQALHDLTESCGATVYLTCTIQGYPDPEVLWLFEEAPLEKHGRVQMNYDQNGACTLTLAQVQPGDSGIYKCCASNSLGQALCSARLTVKL
;
A
#
# COMPACT_ATOMS: atom_id res chain seq x y z
N MET A 1 67.61 -48.62 -76.18
CA MET A 1 67.15 -48.76 -77.57
C MET A 1 66.13 -47.66 -77.85
N ILE A 2 66.41 -46.83 -78.86
CA ILE A 2 65.44 -46.09 -79.72
C ILE A 2 64.64 -44.95 -79.00
N LYS A 3 64.56 -43.70 -79.47
CA LYS A 3 65.19 -42.88 -80.52
C LYS A 3 64.88 -41.40 -80.19
N LEU A 4 65.78 -40.50 -80.59
CA LEU A 4 65.59 -39.04 -80.73
C LEU A 4 64.62 -38.69 -81.88
N ALA A 5 63.92 -37.55 -81.75
CA ALA A 5 63.79 -36.44 -82.74
C ALA A 5 62.86 -35.36 -82.15
N ASP A 6 63.35 -34.21 -81.63
CA ASP A 6 63.79 -32.97 -82.32
C ASP A 6 62.60 -32.22 -82.96
N THR A 7 62.22 -31.00 -82.55
CA THR A 7 62.92 -29.78 -82.99
C THR A 7 62.45 -28.48 -82.29
N ARG A 8 63.45 -27.77 -81.75
CA ARG A 8 63.81 -26.34 -81.89
C ARG A 8 62.79 -25.19 -81.71
N LYS A 9 63.10 -24.41 -80.65
CA LYS A 9 63.35 -22.95 -80.56
C LYS A 9 62.18 -21.95 -80.74
N LYS A 10 61.90 -21.21 -79.65
CA LYS A 10 61.97 -19.74 -79.62
C LYS A 10 62.26 -19.21 -78.20
N SER A 11 63.12 -18.20 -78.16
CA SER A 11 63.72 -17.47 -77.05
C SER A 11 62.72 -16.49 -76.37
N PRO A 12 63.10 -15.85 -75.23
CA PRO A 12 62.19 -15.52 -74.14
C PRO A 12 61.39 -14.25 -74.40
N ARG A 13 60.12 -14.23 -73.97
CA ARG A 13 59.35 -13.00 -73.83
C ARG A 13 58.83 -12.89 -72.40
N ASN A 14 59.40 -11.91 -71.70
CA ASN A 14 58.84 -11.13 -70.61
C ASN A 14 57.91 -11.88 -69.66
N ILE A 15 58.47 -12.18 -68.49
CA ILE A 15 57.74 -12.10 -67.22
C ILE A 15 57.18 -10.68 -67.13
N LYS A 16 55.95 -10.49 -67.60
CA LYS A 16 55.09 -9.49 -67.01
C LYS A 16 54.30 -10.25 -65.96
N GLU A 17 54.63 -9.98 -64.70
CA GLU A 17 53.68 -10.12 -63.61
C GLU A 17 52.41 -9.38 -64.03
N GLU A 18 51.46 -10.12 -64.58
CA GLU A 18 50.08 -9.68 -64.61
C GLU A 18 49.54 -9.98 -63.22
N THR A 19 49.95 -9.15 -62.24
CA THR A 19 49.12 -8.91 -61.05
C THR A 19 47.82 -8.34 -61.56
N GLU A 20 46.91 -9.24 -61.92
CA GLU A 20 45.49 -8.97 -62.05
C GLU A 20 45.07 -8.38 -60.70
N LYS A 21 45.01 -7.04 -60.62
CA LYS A 21 44.43 -6.31 -59.50
C LYS A 21 42.98 -6.75 -59.42
N ARG A 22 42.73 -7.86 -58.71
CA ARG A 22 41.39 -8.27 -58.30
C ARG A 22 40.81 -7.09 -57.54
N ARG A 23 39.75 -6.50 -58.09
CA ARG A 23 38.94 -5.52 -57.35
C ARG A 23 38.64 -6.15 -55.98
N PRO A 24 38.81 -5.43 -54.85
CA PRO A 24 38.36 -5.95 -53.57
C PRO A 24 36.88 -6.35 -53.73
N GLY A 25 36.57 -7.59 -53.35
CA GLY A 25 35.19 -8.09 -53.43
C GLY A 25 34.28 -7.19 -52.59
N ALA A 26 33.01 -7.05 -52.98
CA ALA A 26 32.06 -6.32 -52.14
C ALA A 26 31.74 -7.17 -50.89
N VAL A 27 31.64 -6.52 -49.72
CA VAL A 27 31.12 -7.16 -48.50
C VAL A 27 29.69 -7.65 -48.77
N ALA A 28 29.29 -8.77 -48.15
CA ALA A 28 27.93 -9.29 -48.31
C ALA A 28 26.88 -8.32 -47.76
N GLU A 29 25.73 -8.24 -48.43
CA GLU A 29 24.63 -7.34 -48.09
C GLU A 29 23.40 -8.16 -47.67
N PHE A 30 22.82 -7.87 -46.51
CA PHE A 30 21.59 -8.51 -46.05
C PHE A 30 20.35 -7.92 -46.72
N LEU A 31 19.40 -8.79 -47.06
CA LEU A 31 18.15 -8.43 -47.72
C LEU A 31 16.99 -8.75 -46.78
N ASP A 32 16.04 -7.82 -46.64
CA ASP A 32 14.84 -7.95 -45.79
C ASP A 32 15.15 -8.42 -44.35
N PRO A 33 15.94 -7.65 -43.57
CA PRO A 33 16.43 -8.11 -42.28
C PRO A 33 15.26 -8.31 -41.29
N GLN A 34 15.02 -9.57 -40.94
CA GLN A 34 14.08 -9.92 -39.88
C GLN A 34 14.63 -9.37 -38.55
N GLN A 35 13.89 -8.48 -37.89
CA GLN A 35 14.38 -7.85 -36.65
C GLN A 35 14.02 -8.65 -35.40
N GLN A 36 12.85 -9.30 -35.41
CA GLN A 36 12.34 -10.04 -34.25
C GLN A 36 11.55 -11.29 -34.66
N VAL A 37 11.60 -12.31 -33.81
CA VAL A 37 10.77 -13.52 -33.84
C VAL A 37 10.16 -13.71 -32.45
N VAL A 38 8.84 -13.90 -32.36
CA VAL A 38 8.14 -14.23 -31.10
C VAL A 38 7.60 -15.64 -31.20
N VAL A 39 7.92 -16.50 -30.23
CA VAL A 39 7.54 -17.93 -30.24
C VAL A 39 7.07 -18.34 -28.85
N GLY A 40 6.02 -19.17 -28.80
CA GLY A 40 5.53 -19.78 -27.56
C GLY A 40 6.48 -20.86 -27.03
N VAL A 41 6.54 -21.06 -25.70
CA VAL A 41 7.24 -22.19 -25.09
C VAL A 41 6.75 -23.51 -25.70
N GLY A 42 7.69 -24.40 -26.04
CA GLY A 42 7.46 -25.65 -26.76
C GLY A 42 7.25 -25.51 -28.27
N GLY A 43 7.22 -24.28 -28.80
CA GLY A 43 7.09 -23.98 -30.22
C GLY A 43 8.40 -24.19 -31.02
N THR A 44 8.38 -23.79 -32.29
CA THR A 44 9.56 -23.81 -33.17
C THR A 44 9.88 -22.40 -33.66
N ALA A 45 11.06 -21.88 -33.31
CA ALA A 45 11.57 -20.64 -33.85
C ALA A 45 12.28 -20.84 -35.19
N ARG A 46 12.03 -19.92 -36.14
CA ARG A 46 12.67 -19.88 -37.45
C ARG A 46 13.26 -18.50 -37.70
N LEU A 47 14.58 -18.40 -37.52
CA LEU A 47 15.37 -17.19 -37.69
C LEU A 47 15.99 -17.24 -39.10
N HIS A 48 15.50 -16.39 -40.02
CA HIS A 48 15.87 -16.45 -41.43
C HIS A 48 16.53 -15.17 -41.91
N CYS A 49 17.72 -15.28 -42.49
CA CYS A 49 18.42 -14.18 -43.13
C CYS A 49 18.67 -14.51 -44.60
N ARG A 50 18.39 -13.54 -45.48
CA ARG A 50 18.84 -13.57 -46.88
C ARG A 50 19.97 -12.57 -47.07
N PHE A 51 20.89 -12.91 -47.96
CA PHE A 51 22.01 -12.04 -48.28
C PHE A 51 22.47 -12.21 -49.73
N ARG A 52 23.12 -11.16 -50.26
CA ARG A 52 23.79 -11.15 -51.57
C ARG A 52 25.30 -11.13 -51.36
N SER A 53 26.03 -11.99 -52.07
CA SER A 53 27.49 -12.06 -52.01
C SER A 53 28.12 -12.24 -53.39
N SER A 54 29.28 -11.62 -53.63
CA SER A 54 30.04 -11.70 -54.89
C SER A 54 31.00 -12.90 -54.98
N GLY A 55 30.83 -13.94 -54.15
CA GLY A 55 31.70 -15.13 -54.10
C GLY A 55 31.30 -16.14 -53.01
N PRO A 56 32.07 -17.24 -52.83
CA PRO A 56 31.81 -18.24 -51.79
C PRO A 56 31.73 -17.62 -50.40
N VAL A 57 30.77 -18.08 -49.59
CA VAL A 57 30.42 -17.51 -48.29
C VAL A 57 30.66 -18.52 -47.20
N ALA A 58 31.35 -18.10 -46.14
CA ALA A 58 31.30 -18.77 -44.84
C ALA A 58 30.23 -18.07 -43.99
N SER A 59 29.36 -18.84 -43.34
CA SER A 59 28.29 -18.30 -42.48
C SER A 59 28.28 -19.00 -41.13
N CYS A 60 28.15 -18.23 -40.04
CA CYS A 60 28.03 -18.76 -38.68
C CYS A 60 27.00 -17.97 -37.87
N TRP A 61 26.22 -18.68 -37.06
CA TRP A 61 25.31 -18.08 -36.09
C TRP A 61 25.98 -18.01 -34.72
N ILE A 62 25.85 -16.87 -34.06
CA ILE A 62 26.37 -16.61 -32.72
C ILE A 62 25.20 -16.14 -31.84
N HIS A 63 25.06 -16.75 -30.67
CA HIS A 63 24.14 -16.30 -29.63
C HIS A 63 24.79 -15.17 -28.80
N ASP A 64 24.00 -14.31 -28.16
CA ASP A 64 24.48 -13.18 -27.35
C ASP A 64 25.44 -13.56 -26.19
N THR A 65 25.50 -14.84 -25.82
CA THR A 65 26.49 -15.42 -24.90
C THR A 65 27.88 -15.61 -25.54
N GLU A 66 28.11 -15.04 -26.72
CA GLU A 66 29.31 -15.18 -27.56
C GLU A 66 29.63 -16.63 -27.98
N LYS A 67 28.69 -17.56 -27.75
CA LYS A 67 28.82 -18.95 -28.17
C LYS A 67 28.35 -19.12 -29.60
N VAL A 68 29.16 -19.80 -30.40
CA VAL A 68 28.75 -20.30 -31.71
C VAL A 68 27.59 -21.26 -31.49
N VAL A 69 26.53 -21.10 -32.28
CA VAL A 69 25.37 -21.98 -32.23
C VAL A 69 25.76 -23.32 -32.85
N GLU A 70 25.81 -24.36 -32.03
CA GLU A 70 26.10 -25.73 -32.44
C GLU A 70 24.81 -26.48 -32.78
N GLU A 71 24.83 -27.28 -33.84
CA GLU A 71 23.70 -28.13 -34.18
C GLU A 71 23.53 -29.24 -33.14
N GLY A 72 22.28 -29.57 -32.83
CA GLY A 72 21.92 -30.57 -31.84
C GLY A 72 20.46 -31.00 -31.97
N PRO A 73 19.92 -31.75 -31.00
CA PRO A 73 18.56 -32.30 -31.08
C PRO A 73 17.46 -31.24 -31.24
N ARG A 74 17.65 -30.05 -30.66
CA ARG A 74 16.71 -28.93 -30.74
C ARG A 74 17.10 -27.87 -31.78
N VAL A 75 18.35 -27.87 -32.25
CA VAL A 75 18.95 -26.77 -33.03
C VAL A 75 19.47 -27.29 -34.37
N TYR A 76 19.02 -26.69 -35.47
CA TYR A 76 19.44 -27.09 -36.83
C TYR A 76 19.66 -25.86 -37.72
N VAL A 77 20.76 -25.83 -38.49
CA VAL A 77 21.10 -24.70 -39.38
C VAL A 77 21.05 -25.13 -40.84
N ARG A 78 20.25 -24.43 -41.64
CA ARG A 78 20.19 -24.63 -43.10
C ARG A 78 20.85 -23.47 -43.84
N ASN A 79 22.00 -23.75 -44.45
CA ASN A 79 22.74 -22.79 -45.26
C ASN A 79 22.56 -23.02 -46.75
N THR A 80 22.52 -21.94 -47.52
CA THR A 80 22.52 -21.90 -48.99
C THR A 80 23.49 -20.81 -49.46
N SER A 81 23.71 -20.68 -50.78
CA SER A 81 24.57 -19.62 -51.33
C SER A 81 24.06 -18.19 -51.12
N SER A 82 22.80 -18.00 -50.73
CA SER A 82 22.16 -16.68 -50.59
C SER A 82 21.26 -16.53 -49.36
N SER A 83 21.27 -17.50 -48.44
CA SER A 83 20.48 -17.45 -47.21
C SER A 83 20.97 -18.44 -46.17
N SER A 84 20.72 -18.13 -44.91
CA SER A 84 20.91 -19.03 -43.77
C SER A 84 19.66 -18.99 -42.88
N THR A 85 19.25 -20.16 -42.39
CA THR A 85 18.08 -20.31 -41.52
C THR A 85 18.45 -21.13 -40.30
N LEU A 86 18.26 -20.58 -39.11
CA LEU A 86 18.38 -21.30 -37.85
C LEU A 86 16.97 -21.76 -37.42
N PHE A 87 16.83 -23.06 -37.19
CA PHE A 87 15.63 -23.69 -36.64
C PHE A 87 15.92 -24.10 -35.20
N LEU A 88 15.06 -23.67 -34.29
CA LEU A 88 15.08 -24.07 -32.88
C LEU A 88 13.72 -24.66 -32.51
N SER A 89 13.68 -25.96 -32.27
CA SER A 89 12.48 -26.71 -31.90
C SER A 89 12.40 -26.88 -30.39
N ASP A 90 11.17 -26.96 -29.85
CA ASP A 90 10.94 -27.08 -28.41
C ASP A 90 11.62 -25.93 -27.65
N VAL A 91 11.24 -24.71 -28.04
CA VAL A 91 11.80 -23.46 -27.51
C VAL A 91 11.48 -23.34 -26.02
N LEU A 92 12.51 -23.07 -25.22
CA LEU A 92 12.43 -22.86 -23.79
C LEU A 92 12.75 -21.39 -23.45
N PRO A 93 12.36 -20.89 -22.27
CA PRO A 93 12.67 -19.52 -21.85
C PRO A 93 14.18 -19.18 -21.87
N VAL A 94 15.04 -20.18 -21.64
CA VAL A 94 16.51 -20.02 -21.68
C VAL A 94 17.06 -19.77 -23.10
N ASP A 95 16.26 -20.05 -24.13
CA ASP A 95 16.64 -19.81 -25.51
C ASP A 95 16.32 -18.36 -25.98
N GLU A 96 15.69 -17.54 -25.13
CA GLU A 96 15.50 -16.11 -25.42
C GLU A 96 16.85 -15.40 -25.54
N GLY A 97 16.98 -14.53 -26.55
CA GLY A 97 18.22 -13.81 -26.78
C GLY A 97 18.37 -13.24 -28.18
N SER A 98 19.56 -12.69 -28.44
CA SER A 98 19.91 -12.14 -29.75
C SER A 98 20.78 -13.11 -30.55
N TYR A 99 20.30 -13.48 -31.74
CA TYR A 99 21.00 -14.38 -32.65
C TYR A 99 21.59 -13.58 -33.80
N SER A 100 22.91 -13.58 -33.91
CA SER A 100 23.66 -12.84 -34.93
C SER A 100 24.22 -13.80 -35.97
N LEU A 101 23.81 -13.64 -37.22
CA LEU A 101 24.41 -14.33 -38.36
C LEU A 101 25.57 -13.50 -38.90
N PHE A 102 26.77 -14.07 -38.87
CA PHE A 102 27.95 -13.52 -39.51
C PHE A 102 28.16 -14.17 -40.87
N VAL A 103 28.42 -13.36 -41.89
CA VAL A 103 28.64 -13.76 -43.27
C VAL A 103 29.97 -13.19 -43.73
N GLN A 104 30.90 -14.06 -44.13
CA GLN A 104 32.24 -13.69 -44.57
C GLN A 104 32.50 -14.08 -46.03
N ASN A 105 33.00 -13.13 -46.81
CA ASN A 105 33.50 -13.35 -48.17
C ASN A 105 34.87 -12.67 -48.35
N ARG A 106 35.42 -12.66 -49.57
CA ARG A 106 36.73 -12.03 -49.87
C ARG A 106 36.77 -10.50 -49.67
N GLY A 107 35.61 -9.87 -49.57
CA GLY A 107 35.45 -8.42 -49.34
C GLY A 107 35.43 -8.02 -47.87
N GLY A 108 35.12 -8.96 -46.95
CA GLY A 108 35.02 -8.71 -45.52
C GLY A 108 33.91 -9.51 -44.86
N THR A 109 33.56 -9.12 -43.63
CA THR A 109 32.50 -9.75 -42.82
C THR A 109 31.37 -8.77 -42.60
N ALA A 110 30.14 -9.22 -42.84
CA ALA A 110 28.91 -8.53 -42.43
C ALA A 110 28.18 -9.35 -41.37
N HIS A 111 27.32 -8.72 -40.58
CA HIS A 111 26.45 -9.43 -39.65
C HIS A 111 25.03 -8.85 -39.65
N GLN A 112 24.06 -9.70 -39.31
CA GLN A 112 22.67 -9.33 -39.05
C GLN A 112 22.22 -10.01 -37.77
N THR A 113 21.59 -9.25 -36.89
CA THR A 113 21.06 -9.74 -35.61
C THR A 113 19.54 -9.84 -35.67
N ILE A 114 18.99 -10.93 -35.13
CA ILE A 114 17.56 -11.14 -34.92
C ILE A 114 17.32 -11.40 -33.45
N SER A 115 16.37 -10.68 -32.84
CA SER A 115 15.94 -10.94 -31.46
C SER A 115 14.89 -12.06 -31.43
N LEU A 116 15.14 -13.13 -30.67
CA LEU A 116 14.14 -14.14 -30.35
C LEU A 116 13.53 -13.78 -29.00
N ARG A 117 12.21 -13.65 -28.95
CA ARG A 117 11.42 -13.45 -27.72
C ARG A 117 10.56 -14.67 -27.47
N VAL A 118 10.61 -15.21 -26.25
CA VAL A 118 9.86 -16.41 -25.86
C VAL A 118 8.69 -16.00 -24.97
N ILE A 119 7.48 -16.45 -25.32
CA ILE A 119 6.27 -16.20 -24.53
C ILE A 119 5.69 -17.51 -24.03
N ASP A 120 5.05 -17.50 -22.88
CA ASP A 120 4.37 -18.65 -22.28
C ASP A 120 2.91 -18.30 -21.96
N ARG A 121 2.11 -19.30 -21.61
CA ARG A 121 0.76 -19.08 -21.08
C ARG A 121 0.85 -18.33 -19.75
N PRO A 122 -0.17 -17.53 -19.38
CA PRO A 122 -0.18 -16.87 -18.09
C PRO A 122 -0.27 -17.90 -16.95
N ASP A 123 0.14 -17.48 -15.75
CA ASP A 123 -0.24 -18.19 -14.53
C ASP A 123 -1.78 -18.17 -14.35
N PRO A 124 -2.34 -19.04 -13.49
CA PRO A 124 -3.71 -18.89 -13.02
C PRO A 124 -3.95 -17.51 -12.38
N PRO A 125 -5.18 -16.96 -12.44
CA PRO A 125 -5.57 -15.80 -11.66
C PRO A 125 -5.21 -15.98 -10.17
N SER A 126 -4.59 -14.96 -9.58
CA SER A 126 -3.97 -15.05 -8.24
C SER A 126 -4.96 -15.10 -7.07
N SER A 127 -6.25 -14.90 -7.34
CA SER A 127 -7.31 -15.02 -6.34
C SER A 127 -8.47 -15.86 -6.87
N SER A 128 -9.15 -16.60 -6.01
CA SER A 128 -10.46 -17.15 -6.33
C SER A 128 -11.45 -16.03 -6.66
N PRO A 129 -12.36 -16.23 -7.64
CA PRO A 129 -13.37 -15.24 -7.97
C PRO A 129 -14.37 -15.10 -6.81
N PHE A 130 -14.68 -13.86 -6.44
CA PHE A 130 -15.65 -13.57 -5.37
C PHE A 130 -16.77 -12.66 -5.86
N VAL A 131 -17.93 -12.74 -5.21
CA VAL A 131 -19.10 -11.93 -5.56
C VAL A 131 -19.00 -10.56 -4.91
N SER A 132 -18.78 -9.53 -5.71
CA SER A 132 -18.76 -8.13 -5.29
C SER A 132 -20.16 -7.50 -5.19
N GLN A 133 -21.13 -8.01 -5.95
CA GLN A 133 -22.53 -7.57 -5.94
C GLN A 133 -23.42 -8.77 -6.24
N LEU A 134 -24.53 -8.91 -5.51
CA LEU A 134 -25.50 -9.99 -5.70
C LEU A 134 -26.91 -9.40 -5.75
N THR A 135 -27.69 -9.82 -6.74
CA THR A 135 -29.12 -9.50 -6.89
C THR A 135 -29.90 -10.80 -7.14
N ARG A 136 -31.23 -10.72 -7.18
CA ARG A 136 -32.10 -11.88 -7.43
C ARG A 136 -31.85 -12.59 -8.78
N SER A 137 -31.29 -11.89 -9.76
CA SER A 137 -31.13 -12.42 -11.13
C SER A 137 -29.75 -12.14 -11.74
N SER A 138 -28.86 -11.47 -11.02
CA SER A 138 -27.52 -11.15 -11.50
C SER A 138 -26.51 -11.08 -10.37
N LEU A 139 -25.24 -11.42 -10.67
CA LEU A 139 -24.13 -11.23 -9.75
C LEU A 139 -22.93 -10.61 -10.48
N VAL A 140 -22.03 -9.97 -9.74
CA VAL A 140 -20.78 -9.43 -10.28
C VAL A 140 -19.62 -10.16 -9.61
N LEU A 141 -18.93 -10.98 -10.39
CA LEU A 141 -17.69 -11.63 -9.99
C LEU A 141 -16.53 -10.64 -10.13
N SER A 142 -15.61 -10.67 -9.18
CA SER A 142 -14.33 -9.96 -9.22
C SER A 142 -13.21 -10.91 -8.83
N TRP A 143 -12.03 -10.74 -9.44
CA TRP A 143 -10.83 -11.51 -9.16
C TRP A 143 -9.58 -10.66 -9.35
N SER A 144 -8.41 -11.24 -9.10
CA SER A 144 -7.11 -10.64 -9.35
C SER A 144 -6.46 -11.32 -10.55
N GLY A 145 -5.73 -10.56 -11.37
CA GLY A 145 -4.98 -11.10 -12.49
C GLY A 145 -3.89 -12.09 -12.05
N PRO A 146 -3.25 -12.78 -13.00
CA PRO A 146 -2.17 -13.71 -12.69
C PRO A 146 -0.90 -13.00 -12.19
N CYS A 147 -0.10 -13.68 -11.38
CA CYS A 147 1.17 -13.15 -10.85
C CYS A 147 2.21 -12.94 -11.96
N PHE A 148 2.19 -13.81 -12.97
CA PHE A 148 3.03 -13.73 -14.15
C PHE A 148 2.18 -13.92 -15.40
N ASP A 149 2.37 -13.06 -16.41
CA ASP A 149 1.59 -13.06 -17.64
C ASP A 149 2.21 -13.92 -18.76
N GLY A 150 3.23 -14.72 -18.43
CA GLY A 150 3.94 -15.52 -19.43
C GLY A 150 4.79 -14.69 -20.39
N GLY A 151 5.06 -13.42 -20.08
CA GLY A 151 5.76 -12.52 -20.99
C GLY A 151 4.92 -12.05 -22.16
N SER A 152 3.59 -12.20 -22.15
CA SER A 152 2.70 -11.55 -23.11
C SER A 152 1.48 -10.99 -22.38
N ALA A 153 1.10 -9.75 -22.71
CA ALA A 153 0.03 -9.06 -22.02
C ALA A 153 -1.27 -9.89 -22.02
N ILE A 154 -1.99 -9.87 -20.89
CA ILE A 154 -3.28 -10.54 -20.76
C ILE A 154 -4.28 -9.92 -21.73
N THR A 155 -4.85 -10.75 -22.59
CA THR A 155 -5.84 -10.37 -23.61
C THR A 155 -7.28 -10.55 -23.13
N GLY A 156 -7.49 -11.32 -22.06
CA GLY A 156 -8.81 -11.49 -21.45
C GLY A 156 -8.86 -12.66 -20.46
N TYR A 157 -10.07 -12.99 -20.02
CA TYR A 157 -10.36 -14.04 -19.05
C TYR A 157 -11.52 -14.92 -19.51
N VAL A 158 -11.37 -16.23 -19.30
CA VAL A 158 -12.47 -17.20 -19.40
C VAL A 158 -13.06 -17.38 -18.02
N VAL A 159 -14.36 -17.09 -17.88
CA VAL A 159 -15.11 -17.26 -16.64
C VAL A 159 -15.96 -18.50 -16.79
N GLU A 160 -15.83 -19.43 -15.85
CA GLU A 160 -16.56 -20.70 -15.85
C GLU A 160 -17.37 -20.84 -14.56
N PHE A 161 -18.42 -21.65 -14.61
CA PHE A 161 -19.26 -21.96 -13.46
C PHE A 161 -19.61 -23.45 -13.40
N GLN A 162 -19.93 -23.92 -12.21
CA GLN A 162 -20.41 -25.27 -11.94
C GLN A 162 -21.68 -25.20 -11.09
N ARG A 163 -22.71 -25.96 -11.48
CA ARG A 163 -23.95 -26.13 -10.70
C ARG A 163 -23.76 -27.18 -9.61
N LEU A 164 -24.22 -26.86 -8.41
CA LEU A 164 -24.11 -27.72 -7.22
C LEU A 164 -25.46 -28.24 -6.71
N ASP A 165 -26.57 -27.83 -7.33
CA ASP A 165 -27.92 -28.20 -6.95
C ASP A 165 -28.37 -29.58 -7.51
N GLN A 166 -27.44 -30.35 -8.08
CA GLN A 166 -27.65 -31.69 -8.61
C GLN A 166 -26.99 -32.75 -7.71
N THR A 167 -27.50 -33.99 -7.75
CA THR A 167 -27.02 -35.11 -6.91
C THR A 167 -25.52 -35.40 -7.09
N GLU A 168 -24.97 -35.07 -8.27
CA GLU A 168 -23.54 -35.01 -8.54
C GLU A 168 -23.20 -33.65 -9.19
N PRO A 169 -22.06 -33.01 -8.85
CA PRO A 169 -21.62 -31.77 -9.51
C PRO A 169 -21.41 -32.00 -11.00
N GLY A 170 -22.08 -31.21 -11.85
CA GLY A 170 -21.92 -31.29 -13.31
C GLY A 170 -20.55 -30.79 -13.79
N ASP A 171 -20.25 -30.92 -15.08
CA ASP A 171 -19.02 -30.34 -15.64
C ASP A 171 -19.00 -28.81 -15.56
N TRP A 172 -17.80 -28.22 -15.58
CA TRP A 172 -17.61 -26.78 -15.67
C TRP A 172 -18.13 -26.25 -17.02
N ALA A 173 -18.99 -25.25 -16.97
CA ALA A 173 -19.54 -24.58 -18.13
C ALA A 173 -18.97 -23.17 -18.27
N GLU A 174 -18.74 -22.71 -19.50
CA GLU A 174 -18.25 -21.36 -19.78
C GLU A 174 -19.39 -20.33 -19.69
N LEU A 175 -19.17 -19.26 -18.92
CA LEU A 175 -20.04 -18.06 -18.89
C LEU A 175 -19.63 -17.05 -19.96
N THR A 176 -18.32 -16.88 -20.15
CA THR A 176 -17.74 -16.01 -21.18
C THR A 176 -16.27 -16.33 -21.39
N ASN A 177 -15.77 -16.12 -22.60
CA ASN A 177 -14.35 -16.09 -22.95
C ASN A 177 -13.88 -14.71 -23.45
N GLN A 178 -14.70 -13.66 -23.30
CA GLN A 178 -14.44 -12.30 -23.78
C GLN A 178 -14.31 -11.28 -22.65
N CYS A 179 -14.08 -11.72 -21.42
CA CYS A 179 -13.96 -10.80 -20.30
C CYS A 179 -12.60 -10.08 -20.34
N LEU A 180 -12.59 -8.79 -20.63
CA LEU A 180 -11.34 -8.01 -20.72
C LEU A 180 -10.84 -7.50 -19.36
N ASN A 181 -11.74 -7.44 -18.36
CA ASN A 181 -11.47 -6.88 -17.04
C ASN A 181 -11.36 -8.00 -16.00
N THR A 182 -10.85 -7.67 -14.81
CA THR A 182 -10.85 -8.60 -13.66
C THR A 182 -12.19 -8.60 -12.91
N SER A 183 -13.28 -8.37 -13.63
CA SER A 183 -14.64 -8.39 -13.12
C SER A 183 -15.63 -8.74 -14.23
N TYR A 184 -16.63 -9.56 -13.94
CA TYR A 184 -17.68 -9.93 -14.89
C TYR A 184 -19.06 -9.95 -14.25
N ARG A 185 -20.01 -9.28 -14.89
CA ARG A 185 -21.42 -9.31 -14.48
C ARG A 185 -22.13 -10.46 -15.19
N VAL A 186 -22.63 -11.40 -14.39
CA VAL A 186 -23.47 -12.50 -14.85
C VAL A 186 -24.92 -12.04 -14.81
N CYS A 187 -25.54 -11.85 -15.98
CA CYS A 187 -26.93 -11.36 -16.11
C CYS A 187 -27.94 -12.46 -16.51
N SER A 188 -27.47 -13.64 -16.86
CA SER A 188 -28.29 -14.74 -17.40
C SER A 188 -27.59 -16.09 -17.21
N GLY A 189 -28.35 -17.18 -17.15
CA GLY A 189 -27.82 -18.55 -17.01
C GLY A 189 -27.70 -19.04 -15.56
N LEU A 190 -28.14 -18.25 -14.59
CA LEU A 190 -28.27 -18.66 -13.19
C LEU A 190 -29.76 -18.77 -12.82
N ASP A 191 -30.13 -19.87 -12.20
CA ASP A 191 -31.47 -20.13 -11.71
C ASP A 191 -31.68 -19.36 -10.39
N PRO A 192 -32.82 -18.66 -10.22
CA PRO A 192 -33.21 -18.11 -8.94
C PRO A 192 -33.39 -19.29 -7.98
N GLN A 193 -32.59 -19.36 -6.91
CA GLN A 193 -32.40 -20.50 -5.97
C GLN A 193 -31.33 -21.54 -6.34
N GLY A 194 -30.64 -21.40 -7.47
CA GLY A 194 -29.53 -22.28 -7.83
C GLY A 194 -28.28 -22.05 -6.96
N GLN A 195 -27.48 -23.11 -6.81
CA GLN A 195 -26.19 -23.11 -6.12
C GLN A 195 -25.05 -23.24 -7.12
N TYR A 196 -24.06 -22.35 -7.04
CA TYR A 196 -23.01 -22.23 -8.05
C TYR A 196 -21.62 -22.07 -7.44
N ARG A 197 -20.60 -22.61 -8.12
CA ARG A 197 -19.19 -22.20 -7.95
C ARG A 197 -18.68 -21.60 -9.25
N PHE A 198 -17.66 -20.76 -9.14
CA PHE A 198 -17.03 -20.09 -10.27
C PHE A 198 -15.52 -20.30 -10.24
N ARG A 199 -14.89 -20.31 -11.42
CA ARG A 199 -13.44 -20.26 -11.57
C ARG A 199 -13.10 -19.39 -12.77
N VAL A 200 -11.87 -18.90 -12.82
CA VAL A 200 -11.42 -18.02 -13.91
C VAL A 200 -10.09 -18.51 -14.46
N ARG A 201 -9.89 -18.36 -15.77
CA ARG A 201 -8.62 -18.58 -16.46
C ARG A 201 -8.17 -17.31 -17.16
N ALA A 202 -6.89 -16.98 -17.09
CA ALA A 202 -6.30 -15.85 -17.80
C ALA A 202 -5.88 -16.25 -19.21
N CYS A 203 -5.98 -15.33 -20.17
CA CYS A 203 -5.61 -15.56 -21.56
C CYS A 203 -4.54 -14.56 -21.99
N ASN A 204 -3.55 -15.01 -22.76
CA ASN A 204 -2.68 -14.14 -23.53
C ASN A 204 -2.52 -14.69 -24.96
N THR A 205 -1.59 -14.14 -25.74
CA THR A 205 -1.34 -14.59 -27.12
C THR A 205 -0.73 -16.00 -27.23
N ALA A 206 -0.14 -16.53 -26.14
CA ALA A 206 0.43 -17.88 -26.10
C ALA A 206 -0.62 -18.94 -25.70
N GLY A 207 -1.67 -18.55 -24.98
CA GLY A 207 -2.81 -19.42 -24.68
C GLY A 207 -3.53 -19.08 -23.37
N VAL A 208 -4.29 -20.06 -22.88
CA VAL A 208 -5.12 -19.96 -21.69
C VAL A 208 -4.42 -20.64 -20.50
N SER A 209 -4.46 -20.01 -19.33
CA SER A 209 -3.87 -20.52 -18.10
C SER A 209 -4.61 -21.74 -17.55
N ASP A 210 -4.00 -22.39 -16.56
CA ASP A 210 -4.72 -23.24 -15.62
C ASP A 210 -5.77 -22.42 -14.82
N PRO A 211 -6.85 -23.05 -14.32
CA PRO A 211 -7.91 -22.33 -13.62
C PRO A 211 -7.45 -21.82 -12.26
N SER A 212 -8.07 -20.71 -11.83
CA SER A 212 -7.97 -20.22 -10.45
C SER A 212 -8.47 -21.27 -9.45
N GLU A 213 -8.16 -21.07 -8.18
CA GLU A 213 -8.95 -21.70 -7.11
C GLU A 213 -10.44 -21.37 -7.31
N GLU A 214 -11.29 -22.35 -6.99
CA GLU A 214 -12.74 -22.25 -7.10
C GLU A 214 -13.28 -21.23 -6.09
N SER A 215 -14.34 -20.51 -6.45
CA SER A 215 -15.08 -19.71 -5.47
C SER A 215 -15.74 -20.61 -4.43
N ASP A 216 -16.12 -20.01 -3.30
CA ASP A 216 -17.10 -20.62 -2.41
C ASP A 216 -18.43 -20.90 -3.14
N CYS A 217 -19.27 -21.77 -2.56
CA CYS A 217 -20.63 -21.99 -3.05
C CYS A 217 -21.48 -20.72 -2.88
N ILE A 218 -22.12 -20.29 -3.95
CA ILE A 218 -22.97 -19.10 -3.99
C ILE A 218 -24.42 -19.53 -4.26
N GLU A 219 -25.31 -19.17 -3.35
CA GLU A 219 -26.75 -19.42 -3.45
C GLU A 219 -27.50 -18.17 -3.93
N MET A 220 -28.28 -18.29 -5.01
CA MET A 220 -29.07 -17.18 -5.58
C MET A 220 -30.36 -16.95 -4.76
N ASN A 221 -30.33 -16.22 -3.65
CA ASN A 221 -31.48 -16.13 -2.72
C ASN A 221 -32.49 -14.99 -2.99
N THR A 222 -33.75 -15.22 -2.60
CA THR A 222 -34.95 -14.43 -2.92
C THR A 222 -35.40 -13.53 -1.76
N ALA A 223 -34.68 -12.47 -1.35
CA ALA A 223 -35.25 -11.41 -0.49
C ALA A 223 -34.39 -10.15 -0.44
N GLY A 224 -35.02 -9.01 -0.70
CA GLY A 224 -34.61 -7.69 -0.21
C GLY A 224 -33.38 -7.07 -0.87
N GLU A 225 -33.63 -6.13 -1.79
CA GLU A 225 -32.77 -4.95 -1.85
C GLU A 225 -32.60 -4.43 -0.42
N THR A 226 -31.40 -4.55 0.14
CA THR A 226 -30.92 -3.57 1.08
C THR A 226 -29.94 -2.73 0.29
N GLN A 227 -30.47 -1.67 -0.34
CA GLN A 227 -29.80 -0.39 -0.14
C GLN A 227 -29.70 -0.27 1.37
N GLN A 228 -28.54 -0.59 1.93
CA GLN A 228 -28.28 -0.29 3.32
C GLN A 228 -28.17 1.23 3.35
N GLU A 229 -29.32 1.89 3.54
CA GLU A 229 -29.34 3.17 4.22
C GLU A 229 -28.41 3.02 5.41
N VAL A 230 -27.40 3.89 5.45
CA VAL A 230 -26.43 3.97 6.53
C VAL A 230 -27.20 4.31 7.82
N THR A 231 -27.73 3.30 8.48
CA THR A 231 -28.39 3.43 9.78
C THR A 231 -27.30 3.56 10.84
N SER A 232 -27.04 4.83 11.15
CA SER A 232 -26.63 5.41 12.43
C SER A 232 -25.96 4.50 13.47
N TYR A 233 -24.66 4.76 13.70
CA TYR A 233 -23.78 4.32 14.80
C TYR A 233 -23.25 2.87 14.73
N VAL A 234 -21.92 2.68 14.79
CA VAL A 234 -21.35 1.37 15.16
C VAL A 234 -21.55 1.23 16.67
N GLU A 235 -22.46 0.36 17.07
CA GLU A 235 -22.59 -0.05 18.45
C GLU A 235 -21.38 -0.95 18.79
N VAL A 236 -20.56 -0.57 19.77
CA VAL A 236 -19.53 -1.45 20.32
C VAL A 236 -20.29 -2.52 21.10
N VAL A 237 -20.42 -3.72 20.53
CA VAL A 237 -21.22 -4.80 21.13
C VAL A 237 -20.53 -5.25 22.43
N PRO A 238 -21.13 -5.01 23.61
CA PRO A 238 -20.54 -5.42 24.88
C PRO A 238 -20.55 -6.94 25.01
N ASP A 239 -19.46 -7.50 25.54
CA ASP A 239 -19.29 -8.94 25.72
C ASP A 239 -20.28 -9.50 26.74
N THR A 240 -21.40 -10.05 26.25
CA THR A 240 -22.17 -11.05 27.00
C THR A 240 -22.18 -12.43 26.36
N THR A 241 -21.92 -12.58 25.04
CA THR A 241 -21.90 -13.93 24.39
C THR A 241 -21.32 -14.04 22.96
N HIS A 242 -20.70 -13.02 22.35
CA HIS A 242 -20.37 -13.08 20.91
C HIS A 242 -18.87 -13.01 20.63
N LYS A 243 -18.23 -14.18 20.40
CA LYS A 243 -16.86 -14.19 19.88
C LYS A 243 -16.97 -13.73 18.42
N VAL A 244 -16.12 -12.80 17.97
CA VAL A 244 -16.08 -12.37 16.55
C VAL A 244 -16.02 -13.57 15.57
N ARG A 245 -15.40 -14.68 16.01
CA ARG A 245 -15.30 -15.96 15.30
C ARG A 245 -16.63 -16.69 15.13
N ASP A 246 -17.69 -16.31 15.82
CA ASP A 246 -19.02 -16.86 15.65
C ASP A 246 -19.68 -16.30 14.39
N HIS A 247 -19.42 -15.03 14.07
CA HIS A 247 -20.01 -14.31 12.94
C HIS A 247 -19.11 -14.27 11.70
N TYR A 248 -17.80 -14.46 11.85
CA TYR A 248 -16.84 -14.36 10.76
C TYR A 248 -15.88 -15.56 10.71
N HIS A 249 -15.55 -16.00 9.50
CA HIS A 249 -14.35 -16.79 9.23
C HIS A 249 -13.15 -15.85 9.18
N VAL A 250 -12.09 -16.19 9.92
CA VAL A 250 -10.81 -15.47 9.89
C VAL A 250 -9.88 -16.24 8.96
N HIS A 251 -9.41 -15.58 7.92
CA HIS A 251 -8.56 -16.17 6.87
C HIS A 251 -7.10 -15.77 7.05
N GLU A 252 -6.40 -15.54 5.95
CA GLU A 252 -5.00 -15.15 5.92
C GLU A 252 -4.76 -13.84 6.69
N LYS A 253 -3.59 -13.78 7.31
CA LYS A 253 -3.13 -12.57 7.97
C LYS A 253 -2.77 -11.54 6.90
N LEU A 254 -3.53 -10.46 6.89
CA LEU A 254 -3.25 -9.29 6.09
C LEU A 254 -2.22 -8.38 6.73
N GLY A 255 -1.89 -8.54 8.02
CA GLY A 255 -0.65 -8.07 8.67
C GLY A 255 -0.60 -8.02 10.18
N VAL A 256 0.49 -7.48 10.74
CA VAL A 256 0.78 -7.46 12.19
C VAL A 256 1.12 -6.06 12.68
N GLY A 257 0.57 -5.65 13.82
CA GLY A 257 0.54 -4.30 14.43
C GLY A 257 1.56 -3.91 15.46
N LYS A 258 1.80 -2.59 15.60
CA LYS A 258 2.14 -2.00 16.91
C LYS A 258 1.06 -2.32 17.94
N PHE A 259 -0.21 -2.27 17.52
CA PHE A 259 -1.35 -2.43 18.42
C PHE A 259 -2.22 -3.66 18.12
N GLY A 260 -2.07 -4.32 16.97
CA GLY A 260 -2.92 -5.44 16.62
C GLY A 260 -2.70 -6.07 15.24
N GLU A 261 -3.16 -7.30 15.05
CA GLU A 261 -3.02 -8.02 13.77
C GLU A 261 -4.21 -7.74 12.85
N VAL A 262 -3.99 -7.60 11.56
CA VAL A 262 -5.04 -7.45 10.55
C VAL A 262 -5.22 -8.77 9.82
N TYR A 263 -6.45 -9.23 9.68
CA TYR A 263 -6.80 -10.45 8.97
C TYR A 263 -7.87 -10.19 7.93
N ARG A 264 -7.86 -10.96 6.86
CA ARG A 264 -9.01 -11.05 5.96
C ARG A 264 -10.08 -11.84 6.68
N MET A 265 -11.31 -11.36 6.62
CA MET A 265 -12.43 -11.99 7.29
C MET A 265 -13.61 -12.11 6.33
N THR A 266 -14.36 -13.18 6.44
CA THR A 266 -15.57 -13.38 5.65
C THR A 266 -16.74 -13.60 6.59
N HIS A 267 -17.81 -12.82 6.45
CA HIS A 267 -18.99 -12.98 7.28
C HIS A 267 -19.70 -14.30 6.94
N LYS A 268 -19.95 -15.14 7.94
CA LYS A 268 -20.36 -16.55 7.72
C LYS A 268 -21.68 -16.70 6.97
N HIS A 269 -22.62 -15.78 7.18
CA HIS A 269 -23.95 -15.87 6.58
C HIS A 269 -24.04 -15.19 5.21
N THR A 270 -23.24 -14.14 4.98
CA THR A 270 -23.36 -13.33 3.75
C THR A 270 -22.23 -13.57 2.76
N GLY A 271 -21.15 -14.26 3.15
CA GLY A 271 -19.97 -14.43 2.32
C GLY A 271 -19.20 -13.13 2.03
N GLN A 272 -19.59 -12.01 2.64
CA GLN A 272 -18.97 -10.72 2.39
C GLN A 272 -17.60 -10.62 3.07
N VAL A 273 -16.64 -10.06 2.35
CA VAL A 273 -15.23 -9.94 2.78
C VAL A 273 -15.00 -8.60 3.50
N TYR A 274 -14.22 -8.68 4.57
CA TYR A 274 -13.88 -7.59 5.48
C TYR A 274 -12.39 -7.66 5.86
N ALA A 275 -11.87 -6.56 6.39
CA ALA A 275 -10.59 -6.53 7.08
C ALA A 275 -10.83 -6.42 8.59
N GLY A 276 -10.39 -7.42 9.37
CA GLY A 276 -10.48 -7.39 10.83
C GLY A 276 -9.18 -6.95 11.47
N LYS A 277 -9.19 -5.83 12.21
CA LYS A 277 -8.05 -5.32 12.98
C LYS A 277 -8.19 -5.73 14.45
N PHE A 278 -7.37 -6.69 14.89
CA PHE A 278 -7.39 -7.32 16.21
C PHE A 278 -6.39 -6.67 17.16
N TYR A 279 -6.85 -5.78 18.03
CA TYR A 279 -6.05 -5.15 19.06
C TYR A 279 -5.91 -6.06 20.27
N ARG A 280 -4.69 -6.50 20.56
CA ARG A 280 -4.41 -7.27 21.78
C ARG A 280 -4.21 -6.29 22.93
N ALA A 281 -5.16 -6.24 23.85
CA ALA A 281 -5.16 -5.27 24.94
C ALA A 281 -5.49 -6.01 26.25
N ARG A 282 -4.44 -6.40 26.97
CA ARG A 282 -4.55 -7.15 28.25
C ARG A 282 -4.87 -6.23 29.44
N VAL A 283 -4.69 -4.93 29.27
CA VAL A 283 -4.89 -3.91 30.33
C VAL A 283 -5.90 -2.86 29.87
N SER A 284 -6.70 -2.34 30.79
CA SER A 284 -7.77 -1.37 30.54
C SER A 284 -7.32 -0.09 29.81
N ARG A 285 -6.05 0.30 29.98
CA ARG A 285 -5.43 1.49 29.34
C ARG A 285 -5.30 1.32 27.82
N ASP A 286 -4.88 0.15 27.34
CA ASP A 286 -4.67 -0.11 25.90
C ASP A 286 -6.01 -0.16 25.14
N LYS A 287 -7.07 -0.62 25.81
CA LYS A 287 -8.43 -0.60 25.27
C LYS A 287 -8.98 0.80 25.10
N LYS A 288 -8.53 1.77 25.92
CA LYS A 288 -8.98 3.17 25.84
C LYS A 288 -8.58 3.80 24.50
N ALA A 289 -7.36 3.57 24.03
CA ALA A 289 -6.88 4.08 22.75
C ALA A 289 -7.66 3.48 21.56
N ALA A 290 -7.87 2.16 21.54
CA ALA A 290 -8.64 1.51 20.49
C ALA A 290 -10.11 1.97 20.45
N ARG A 291 -10.76 2.17 21.62
CA ARG A 291 -12.12 2.73 21.68
C ARG A 291 -12.19 4.19 21.21
N GLN A 292 -11.14 4.99 21.48
CA GLN A 292 -11.05 6.36 20.96
C GLN A 292 -10.91 6.38 19.43
N GLU A 293 -10.09 5.49 18.86
CA GLU A 293 -9.97 5.30 17.42
C GLU A 293 -11.30 4.88 16.78
N ILE A 294 -12.00 3.88 17.36
CA ILE A 294 -13.35 3.47 16.90
C ILE A 294 -14.33 4.64 16.92
N LYS A 295 -14.35 5.41 18.01
CA LYS A 295 -15.23 6.58 18.14
C LYS A 295 -14.94 7.61 17.05
N LEU A 296 -13.67 7.87 16.79
CA LEU A 296 -13.26 8.80 15.75
C LEU A 296 -13.63 8.30 14.35
N MET A 297 -13.39 7.02 14.04
CA MET A 297 -13.81 6.41 12.76
C MET A 297 -15.34 6.44 12.56
N ASN A 298 -16.11 6.32 13.65
CA ASN A 298 -17.57 6.47 13.60
C ASN A 298 -18.02 7.90 13.26
N GLU A 299 -17.29 8.91 13.74
CA GLU A 299 -17.53 10.32 13.40
C GLU A 299 -17.06 10.64 11.97
N LEU A 300 -16.08 9.89 11.45
CA LEU A 300 -15.43 10.07 10.14
C LEU A 300 -15.98 9.14 9.03
N ARG A 301 -17.30 9.01 8.93
CA ARG A 301 -17.91 8.27 7.81
C ARG A 301 -17.92 9.08 6.53
N HIS A 302 -17.12 8.69 5.54
CA HIS A 302 -16.97 9.40 4.27
C HIS A 302 -16.45 8.45 3.16
N PRO A 303 -16.89 8.58 1.90
CA PRO A 303 -16.48 7.68 0.81
C PRO A 303 -14.96 7.63 0.56
N LYS A 304 -14.22 8.70 0.91
CA LYS A 304 -12.76 8.80 0.76
C LYS A 304 -11.97 8.29 1.97
N LEU A 305 -12.64 7.83 3.02
CA LEU A 305 -12.05 7.34 4.26
C LEU A 305 -12.45 5.89 4.48
N VAL A 306 -11.54 5.06 5.01
CA VAL A 306 -11.87 3.68 5.34
C VAL A 306 -12.96 3.63 6.42
N GLN A 307 -13.96 2.78 6.21
CA GLN A 307 -15.10 2.66 7.10
C GLN A 307 -14.91 1.56 8.14
N CYS A 308 -15.12 1.90 9.42
CA CYS A 308 -15.35 0.91 10.47
C CYS A 308 -16.83 0.54 10.47
N LEU A 309 -17.13 -0.74 10.28
CA LEU A 309 -18.47 -1.27 10.09
C LEU A 309 -19.01 -1.91 11.37
N ALA A 310 -18.15 -2.58 12.15
CA ALA A 310 -18.48 -3.13 13.44
C ALA A 310 -17.25 -3.13 14.37
N ALA A 311 -17.46 -3.21 15.68
CA ALA A 311 -16.38 -3.41 16.64
C ALA A 311 -16.82 -4.35 17.76
N TYR A 312 -15.93 -5.28 18.13
CA TYR A 312 -16.12 -6.25 19.20
C TYR A 312 -15.12 -5.98 20.31
N ASP A 313 -15.59 -5.88 21.55
CA ASP A 313 -14.73 -5.60 22.71
C ASP A 313 -14.82 -6.78 23.68
N THR A 314 -13.82 -7.66 23.65
CA THR A 314 -13.74 -8.85 24.50
C THR A 314 -12.88 -8.57 25.72
N SER A 315 -12.83 -9.51 26.67
CA SER A 315 -11.94 -9.41 27.84
C SER A 315 -10.45 -9.23 27.51
N SER A 316 -9.95 -9.69 26.36
CA SER A 316 -8.51 -9.68 26.02
C SER A 316 -8.13 -8.98 24.71
N GLU A 317 -9.11 -8.69 23.85
CA GLU A 317 -8.92 -8.08 22.54
C GLU A 317 -10.07 -7.16 22.13
N ILE A 318 -9.77 -6.11 21.35
CA ILE A 318 -10.76 -5.31 20.61
C ILE A 318 -10.59 -5.63 19.13
N VAL A 319 -11.66 -5.99 18.44
CA VAL A 319 -11.63 -6.32 17.01
C VAL A 319 -12.48 -5.34 16.23
N MET A 320 -11.85 -4.53 15.38
CA MET A 320 -12.55 -3.65 14.44
C MET A 320 -12.78 -4.39 13.12
N ILE A 321 -14.02 -4.40 12.64
CA ILE A 321 -14.40 -4.89 11.31
C ILE A 321 -14.43 -3.68 10.38
N LEU A 322 -13.48 -3.63 9.46
CA LEU A 322 -13.34 -2.58 8.46
C LEU A 322 -13.81 -3.10 7.09
N GLU A 323 -14.20 -2.18 6.21
CA GLU A 323 -14.38 -2.53 4.80
C GLU A 323 -13.08 -3.10 4.22
N TYR A 324 -13.20 -4.10 3.35
CA TYR A 324 -12.05 -4.69 2.66
C TYR A 324 -11.70 -3.87 1.42
N ILE A 325 -10.42 -3.50 1.27
CA ILE A 325 -9.91 -2.75 0.12
C ILE A 325 -8.84 -3.57 -0.59
N ALA A 326 -9.06 -3.86 -1.87
CA ALA A 326 -8.23 -4.79 -2.64
C ALA A 326 -7.19 -4.11 -3.56
N GLY A 327 -7.26 -2.80 -3.79
CA GLY A 327 -6.46 -2.12 -4.82
C GLY A 327 -5.00 -1.83 -4.46
N GLY A 328 -4.58 -2.03 -3.21
CA GLY A 328 -3.19 -1.82 -2.77
C GLY A 328 -2.80 -0.37 -2.55
N GLU A 329 -1.56 -0.10 -2.15
CA GLU A 329 -1.06 1.26 -1.89
C GLU A 329 -0.88 2.04 -3.19
N LEU A 330 -1.36 3.29 -3.22
CA LEU A 330 -1.34 4.12 -4.44
C LEU A 330 0.08 4.23 -5.02
N PHE A 331 1.06 4.53 -4.18
CA PHE A 331 2.42 4.76 -4.64
C PHE A 331 3.09 3.49 -5.18
N GLU A 332 2.81 2.33 -4.58
CA GLU A 332 3.28 1.04 -5.10
C GLU A 332 2.64 0.71 -6.46
N ARG A 333 1.37 1.09 -6.65
CA ARG A 333 0.66 0.89 -7.91
C ARG A 333 1.18 1.80 -9.02
N ILE A 334 1.54 3.05 -8.71
CA ILE A 334 2.07 4.03 -9.67
C ILE A 334 3.28 3.51 -10.45
N VAL A 335 4.13 2.69 -9.82
CA VAL A 335 5.35 2.17 -10.45
C VAL A 335 5.12 0.93 -11.31
N ASP A 336 3.92 0.34 -11.29
CA ASP A 336 3.55 -0.77 -12.15
C ASP A 336 3.52 -0.31 -13.61
N GLU A 337 4.04 -1.13 -14.54
CA GLU A 337 4.16 -0.74 -15.95
C GLU A 337 2.80 -0.41 -16.57
N ASN A 338 1.77 -1.20 -16.23
CA ASN A 338 0.40 -1.06 -16.73
C ASN A 338 -0.42 0.03 -16.03
N PHE A 339 0.13 0.73 -15.03
CA PHE A 339 -0.59 1.77 -14.30
C PHE A 339 -0.35 3.13 -14.94
N GLU A 340 -1.38 3.80 -15.44
CA GLU A 340 -1.20 5.12 -16.03
C GLU A 340 -0.86 6.16 -14.95
N HIS A 341 0.32 6.76 -15.05
CA HIS A 341 0.77 7.80 -14.12
C HIS A 341 1.02 9.10 -14.88
N THR A 342 0.03 9.98 -14.82
CA THR A 342 -0.01 11.25 -15.57
C THR A 342 -0.42 12.36 -14.62
N GLU A 343 -0.13 13.61 -14.97
CA GLU A 343 -0.56 14.76 -14.16
C GLU A 343 -2.09 14.80 -13.90
N PRO A 344 -2.99 14.50 -14.86
CA PRO A 344 -4.42 14.36 -14.61
C PRO A 344 -4.77 13.32 -13.54
N ASN A 345 -4.10 12.18 -13.56
CA ASN A 345 -4.31 11.14 -12.54
C ASN A 345 -3.86 11.64 -11.17
N VAL A 346 -2.75 12.38 -11.11
CA VAL A 346 -2.30 13.04 -9.87
C VAL A 346 -3.32 14.06 -9.39
N VAL A 347 -3.86 14.92 -10.26
CA VAL A 347 -4.93 15.86 -9.91
C VAL A 347 -6.14 15.11 -9.32
N ASN A 348 -6.55 14.00 -9.93
CA ASN A 348 -7.63 13.16 -9.43
C ASN A 348 -7.32 12.58 -8.04
N TYR A 349 -6.09 12.14 -7.77
CA TYR A 349 -5.69 11.67 -6.44
C TYR A 349 -5.68 12.81 -5.42
N MET A 350 -5.10 13.95 -5.77
CA MET A 350 -5.02 15.11 -4.89
C MET A 350 -6.40 15.64 -4.53
N ARG A 351 -7.34 15.70 -5.48
CA ARG A 351 -8.73 16.07 -5.21
C ARG A 351 -9.39 15.11 -4.20
N GLN A 352 -9.23 13.80 -4.39
CA GLN A 352 -9.81 12.81 -3.47
C GLN A 352 -9.19 12.87 -2.06
N ILE A 353 -7.89 13.13 -1.95
CA ILE A 353 -7.21 13.38 -0.67
C ILE A 353 -7.79 14.63 -0.02
N LEU A 354 -7.90 15.73 -0.76
CA LEU A 354 -8.45 16.99 -0.26
C LEU A 354 -9.91 16.86 0.17
N GLU A 355 -10.77 16.18 -0.59
CA GLU A 355 -12.16 15.89 -0.19
C GLU A 355 -12.22 15.11 1.14
N GLY A 356 -11.35 14.10 1.30
CA GLY A 356 -11.22 13.35 2.56
C GLY A 356 -10.78 14.24 3.72
N ILE A 357 -9.71 15.02 3.54
CA ILE A 357 -9.19 15.93 4.57
C ILE A 357 -10.16 17.06 4.89
N GLN A 358 -10.86 17.63 3.90
CA GLN A 358 -11.88 18.66 4.11
C GLN A 358 -12.98 18.13 5.03
N TYR A 359 -13.44 16.89 4.82
CA TYR A 359 -14.42 16.27 5.69
C TYR A 359 -13.90 16.11 7.12
N ILE A 360 -12.66 15.64 7.30
CA ILE A 360 -12.01 15.53 8.62
C ILE A 360 -11.93 16.90 9.31
N GLN A 361 -11.46 17.92 8.59
CA GLN A 361 -11.33 19.29 9.10
C GLN A 361 -12.69 19.92 9.44
N SER A 362 -13.76 19.59 8.71
CA SER A 362 -15.13 20.05 9.02
C SER A 362 -15.64 19.58 10.39
N LYS A 363 -15.06 18.48 10.91
CA LYS A 363 -15.32 17.94 12.25
C LYS A 363 -14.36 18.48 13.31
N ASN A 364 -13.49 19.42 12.95
CA ASN A 364 -12.43 19.98 13.79
C ASN A 364 -11.46 18.88 14.29
N ILE A 365 -11.09 17.97 13.38
CA ILE A 365 -10.15 16.88 13.62
C ILE A 365 -8.87 17.14 12.79
N LEU A 366 -7.72 16.82 13.37
CA LEU A 366 -6.43 16.74 12.68
C LEU A 366 -6.10 15.30 12.36
N HIS A 367 -5.51 15.04 11.19
CA HIS A 367 -5.03 13.72 10.81
C HIS A 367 -3.65 13.40 11.41
N LEU A 368 -2.72 14.36 11.38
CA LEU A 368 -1.36 14.31 11.96
C LEU A 368 -0.38 13.28 11.40
N ASP A 369 -0.86 12.26 10.69
CA ASP A 369 -0.02 11.21 10.10
C ASP A 369 -0.29 10.98 8.61
N LEU A 370 -0.58 12.01 7.82
CA LEU A 370 -0.90 11.80 6.41
C LEU A 370 0.38 11.49 5.60
N LYS A 371 0.45 10.28 5.04
CA LYS A 371 1.63 9.73 4.36
C LYS A 371 1.26 8.83 3.18
N PRO A 372 2.19 8.54 2.25
CA PRO A 372 1.98 7.66 1.11
C PRO A 372 1.37 6.30 1.45
N GLU A 373 1.84 5.66 2.53
CA GLU A 373 1.33 4.35 2.99
C GLU A 373 -0.13 4.38 3.46
N ASN A 374 -0.66 5.56 3.79
CA ASN A 374 -2.02 5.73 4.29
C ASN A 374 -3.03 5.94 3.17
N ILE A 375 -2.60 5.90 1.90
CA ILE A 375 -3.41 6.12 0.71
C ILE A 375 -3.43 4.85 -0.14
N VAL A 376 -4.60 4.22 -0.24
CA VAL A 376 -4.78 2.98 -1.01
C VAL A 376 -5.75 3.18 -2.16
N CYS A 377 -5.50 2.48 -3.26
CA CYS A 377 -6.45 2.31 -4.35
C CYS A 377 -7.59 1.39 -3.88
N VAL A 378 -8.83 1.74 -4.23
CA VAL A 378 -10.00 0.91 -3.93
C VAL A 378 -9.95 -0.41 -4.69
N ASN A 379 -9.55 -0.33 -5.97
CA ASN A 379 -9.46 -1.45 -6.90
C ASN A 379 -8.18 -1.37 -7.73
N SER A 380 -7.93 -2.40 -8.54
CA SER A 380 -6.76 -2.50 -9.42
C SER A 380 -6.72 -1.40 -10.49
N ALA A 381 -7.87 -0.84 -10.90
CA ALA A 381 -7.92 0.26 -11.87
C ALA A 381 -7.29 1.56 -11.34
N GLY A 382 -7.19 1.73 -10.02
CA GLY A 382 -6.39 2.80 -9.44
C GLY A 382 -6.93 4.20 -9.61
N SER A 383 -8.18 4.37 -10.05
CA SER A 383 -8.82 5.69 -10.22
C SER A 383 -9.47 6.22 -8.95
N LEU A 384 -9.81 5.34 -8.01
CA LEU A 384 -10.42 5.69 -6.73
C LEU A 384 -9.47 5.33 -5.59
N ILE A 385 -9.34 6.25 -4.63
CA ILE A 385 -8.48 6.05 -3.46
C ILE A 385 -9.25 6.27 -2.16
N LYS A 386 -8.73 5.69 -1.08
CA LYS A 386 -9.16 5.96 0.30
C LYS A 386 -7.98 6.18 1.23
N ILE A 387 -8.20 6.99 2.26
CA ILE A 387 -7.30 7.14 3.41
C ILE A 387 -7.64 6.06 4.44
N ILE A 388 -6.64 5.30 4.89
CA ILE A 388 -6.84 4.07 5.68
C ILE A 388 -6.37 4.10 7.14
N ASP A 389 -5.59 5.10 7.57
CA ASP A 389 -5.03 5.14 8.92
C ASP A 389 -5.37 6.45 9.63
N PHE A 390 -5.99 6.34 10.81
CA PHE A 390 -6.39 7.47 11.66
C PHE A 390 -5.81 7.34 13.08
N GLY A 391 -4.76 6.54 13.27
CA GLY A 391 -4.24 6.21 14.60
C GLY A 391 -3.70 7.40 15.40
N LEU A 392 -3.24 8.45 14.73
CA LEU A 392 -2.85 9.72 15.37
C LEU A 392 -3.91 10.83 15.22
N ALA A 393 -5.02 10.54 14.53
CA ALA A 393 -6.05 11.54 14.30
C ALA A 393 -6.69 11.95 15.63
N CYS A 394 -6.92 13.24 15.81
CA CYS A 394 -7.46 13.74 17.06
C CYS A 394 -8.28 15.01 16.88
N LYS A 395 -9.27 15.19 17.75
CA LYS A 395 -10.05 16.42 17.80
C LYS A 395 -9.19 17.57 18.31
N LEU A 396 -9.22 18.69 17.60
CA LEU A 396 -8.52 19.92 17.98
C LEU A 396 -9.25 20.58 19.15
N GLU A 397 -8.64 20.53 20.32
CA GLU A 397 -9.16 21.14 21.55
C GLU A 397 -8.13 22.16 22.06
N PRO A 398 -8.49 23.46 22.17
CA PRO A 398 -7.55 24.48 22.64
C PRO A 398 -6.93 24.11 23.99
N GLY A 399 -5.59 24.17 24.07
CA GLY A 399 -4.85 23.85 25.30
C GLY A 399 -4.57 22.35 25.53
N LYS A 400 -5.15 21.44 24.72
CA LYS A 400 -4.82 20.01 24.77
C LYS A 400 -3.42 19.78 24.23
N ARG A 401 -2.60 19.09 25.01
CA ARG A 401 -1.27 18.65 24.57
C ARG A 401 -1.40 17.41 23.69
N LEU A 402 -0.79 17.45 22.51
CA LEU A 402 -0.80 16.36 21.54
C LEU A 402 0.60 15.76 21.44
N MET A 403 0.67 14.43 21.42
CA MET A 403 1.91 13.69 21.18
C MET A 403 1.96 13.35 19.70
N VAL A 404 2.79 14.06 18.93
CA VAL A 404 2.95 13.83 17.49
C VAL A 404 4.26 13.05 17.26
N LEU A 405 4.16 11.87 16.64
CA LEU A 405 5.31 11.04 16.32
C LEU A 405 5.95 11.51 15.00
N HIS A 406 7.26 11.73 14.99
CA HIS A 406 8.02 12.12 13.79
C HIS A 406 8.73 10.91 13.13
N GLY A 407 8.05 9.77 13.05
CA GLY A 407 8.62 8.51 12.52
C GLY A 407 9.05 8.57 11.05
N THR A 408 8.58 9.56 10.30
CA THR A 408 9.00 9.85 8.93
C THR A 408 9.32 11.35 8.84
N PRO A 409 10.57 11.76 9.11
CA PRO A 409 10.92 13.16 9.39
C PRO A 409 10.56 14.13 8.26
N GLU A 410 10.58 13.64 7.01
CA GLU A 410 10.24 14.44 5.83
C GLU A 410 8.76 14.85 5.76
N PHE A 411 7.84 14.13 6.42
CA PHE A 411 6.38 14.43 6.43
C PHE A 411 5.92 15.33 7.57
N VAL A 412 6.83 15.65 8.49
CA VAL A 412 6.53 16.41 9.69
C VAL A 412 6.52 17.89 9.36
N ALA A 413 5.54 18.64 9.86
CA ALA A 413 5.46 20.07 9.63
C ALA A 413 6.47 20.85 10.50
N PRO A 414 6.98 22.02 10.07
CA PRO A 414 7.96 22.81 10.82
C PRO A 414 7.50 23.12 12.25
N GLU A 415 6.22 23.45 12.45
CA GLU A 415 5.65 23.74 13.76
C GLU A 415 5.70 22.53 14.71
N VAL A 416 5.60 21.30 14.18
CA VAL A 416 5.71 20.09 15.00
C VAL A 416 7.15 19.88 15.45
N VAL A 417 8.13 20.12 14.57
CA VAL A 417 9.56 20.02 14.91
C VAL A 417 9.97 21.09 15.92
N ASN A 418 9.42 22.30 15.80
CA ASN A 418 9.72 23.43 16.68
C ASN A 418 8.91 23.45 17.98
N TYR A 419 8.06 22.45 18.24
CA TYR A 419 7.15 22.41 19.38
C TYR A 419 6.19 23.61 19.45
N GLU A 420 5.84 24.16 18.30
CA GLU A 420 4.85 25.22 18.16
C GLU A 420 3.43 24.64 18.14
N PRO A 421 2.39 25.45 18.43
CA PRO A 421 1.01 24.99 18.36
C PRO A 421 0.65 24.45 16.97
N VAL A 422 0.03 23.28 16.90
CA VAL A 422 -0.49 22.70 15.65
C VAL A 422 -1.93 23.16 15.38
N ASP A 423 -2.34 23.20 14.11
CA ASP A 423 -3.71 23.49 13.69
C ASP A 423 -4.04 22.79 12.37
N LEU A 424 -5.20 23.08 11.77
CA LEU A 424 -5.66 22.42 10.54
C LEU A 424 -4.70 22.63 9.35
N ALA A 425 -3.86 23.68 9.37
CA ALA A 425 -2.84 23.91 8.35
C ALA A 425 -1.61 22.99 8.50
N THR A 426 -1.50 22.25 9.61
CA THR A 426 -0.46 21.24 9.82
C THR A 426 -0.65 20.06 8.84
N ASP A 427 -1.87 19.58 8.62
CA ASP A 427 -2.13 18.51 7.64
C ASP A 427 -1.87 18.96 6.20
N MET A 428 -2.08 20.25 5.90
CA MET A 428 -1.84 20.82 4.57
C MET A 428 -0.36 20.76 4.16
N TRP A 429 0.57 20.75 5.12
CA TRP A 429 1.99 20.53 4.86
C TRP A 429 2.26 19.14 4.27
N SER A 430 1.71 18.09 4.91
CA SER A 430 1.85 16.71 4.44
C SER A 430 1.22 16.51 3.07
N ILE A 431 0.10 17.18 2.77
CA ILE A 431 -0.52 17.19 1.44
C ILE A 431 0.43 17.77 0.38
N GLY A 432 1.13 18.86 0.69
CA GLY A 432 2.12 19.45 -0.22
C GLY A 432 3.27 18.49 -0.55
N ILE A 433 3.74 17.74 0.44
CA ILE A 433 4.80 16.74 0.26
C ILE A 433 4.31 15.57 -0.58
N ILE A 434 3.11 15.05 -0.30
CA ILE A 434 2.48 13.99 -1.08
C ILE A 434 2.35 14.40 -2.55
N CYS A 435 1.88 15.63 -2.79
CA CYS A 435 1.77 16.20 -4.14
C CYS A 435 3.13 16.27 -4.85
N TYR A 436 4.14 16.82 -4.18
CA TYR A 436 5.51 16.90 -4.71
C TYR A 436 6.03 15.51 -5.11
N ILE A 437 5.87 14.50 -4.25
CA ILE A 437 6.34 13.14 -4.53
C ILE A 437 5.54 12.51 -5.68
N LEU A 438 4.21 12.68 -5.73
CA LEU A 438 3.40 12.13 -6.82
C LEU A 438 3.82 12.68 -8.20
N LEU A 439 4.21 13.95 -8.29
CA LEU A 439 4.62 14.58 -9.54
C LEU A 439 6.07 14.27 -9.93
N SER A 440 6.98 14.22 -8.96
CA SER A 440 8.43 14.12 -9.22
C SER A 440 9.05 12.74 -8.98
N GLY A 441 8.42 11.93 -8.11
CA GLY A 441 9.02 10.73 -7.56
C GLY A 441 10.17 10.98 -6.58
N GLU A 442 10.28 12.19 -6.01
CA GLU A 442 11.35 12.61 -5.09
C GLU A 442 10.76 13.28 -3.83
N SER A 443 11.52 13.27 -2.72
CA SER A 443 11.13 13.96 -1.48
C SER A 443 11.69 15.40 -1.49
N PRO A 444 10.88 16.43 -1.16
CA PRO A 444 11.32 17.84 -1.19
C PRO A 444 12.33 18.19 -0.08
N PHE A 445 12.40 17.37 0.98
CA PHE A 445 13.28 17.59 2.14
C PHE A 445 14.30 16.46 2.33
N GLN A 446 14.71 15.80 1.24
CA GLN A 446 15.62 14.67 1.30
C GLN A 446 17.01 15.07 1.83
N GLY A 447 17.32 14.73 3.09
CA GLY A 447 18.66 14.76 3.66
C GLY A 447 19.38 13.41 3.58
N ASN A 448 20.69 13.41 3.85
CA ASN A 448 21.51 12.20 3.99
C ASN A 448 21.31 11.53 5.37
N SER A 449 20.70 12.24 6.31
CA SER A 449 20.32 11.75 7.65
C SER A 449 18.97 12.34 8.08
N ASP A 450 18.31 11.71 9.04
CA ASP A 450 17.04 12.22 9.59
C ASP A 450 17.23 13.62 10.23
N ALA A 451 18.39 13.90 10.83
CA ALA A 451 18.71 15.22 11.39
C ALA A 451 18.84 16.29 10.30
N GLU A 452 19.46 15.96 9.17
CA GLU A 452 19.57 16.86 8.02
C GLU A 452 18.21 17.11 7.38
N THR A 453 17.40 16.06 7.20
CA THR A 453 16.02 16.16 6.75
C THR A 453 15.20 17.09 7.66
N LEU A 454 15.29 16.91 8.98
CA LEU A 454 14.59 17.78 9.93
C LEU A 454 15.10 19.23 9.90
N ALA A 455 16.38 19.45 9.65
CA ALA A 455 16.92 20.80 9.48
C ALA A 455 16.35 21.49 8.23
N LEU A 456 16.25 20.77 7.10
CA LEU A 456 15.61 21.25 5.88
C LEU A 456 14.13 21.58 6.10
N VAL A 457 13.39 20.69 6.76
CA VAL A 457 11.98 20.89 7.16
C VAL A 457 11.84 22.13 8.04
N THR A 458 12.66 22.25 9.09
CA THR A 458 12.63 23.38 10.04
C THR A 458 12.90 24.72 9.36
N ALA A 459 13.82 24.72 8.39
CA ALA A 459 14.11 25.87 7.56
C ALA A 459 13.04 26.14 6.49
N ALA A 460 12.16 25.16 6.21
CA ALA A 460 11.33 25.08 5.02
C ALA A 460 12.16 25.29 3.74
N HIS A 461 13.35 24.69 3.70
CA HIS A 461 14.28 24.79 2.59
C HIS A 461 14.04 23.64 1.62
N TRP A 462 13.46 23.96 0.46
CA TRP A 462 13.17 23.03 -0.62
C TRP A 462 13.17 23.80 -1.95
N GLU A 463 13.33 23.10 -3.06
CA GLU A 463 13.29 23.68 -4.41
C GLU A 463 12.71 22.67 -5.40
N PHE A 464 12.21 23.15 -6.54
CA PHE A 464 11.81 22.28 -7.64
C PHE A 464 13.05 21.78 -8.36
N ASN A 465 13.26 20.47 -8.38
CA ASN A 465 14.31 19.87 -9.20
C ASN A 465 14.03 20.17 -10.69
N PRO A 466 14.92 20.88 -11.41
CA PRO A 466 14.65 21.31 -12.79
C PRO A 466 14.37 20.15 -13.75
N GLU A 467 15.03 19.01 -13.57
CA GLU A 467 14.82 17.83 -14.42
C GLU A 467 13.50 17.13 -14.11
N SER A 468 13.08 17.10 -12.84
CA SER A 468 11.82 16.44 -12.44
C SER A 468 10.58 17.27 -12.75
N PHE A 469 10.72 18.60 -12.82
CA PHE A 469 9.62 19.55 -12.98
C PHE A 469 9.65 20.28 -14.33
N GLU A 470 10.46 19.81 -15.30
CA GLU A 470 10.55 20.40 -16.64
C GLU A 470 9.19 20.35 -17.36
N ASP A 471 8.53 19.18 -17.35
CA ASP A 471 7.25 18.96 -18.05
C ASP A 471 6.00 19.19 -17.16
N ILE A 472 6.18 19.62 -15.91
CA ILE A 472 5.08 19.81 -14.94
C ILE A 472 4.51 21.21 -15.07
N THR A 473 3.17 21.32 -15.05
CA THR A 473 2.48 22.62 -15.20
C THR A 473 2.87 23.64 -14.14
N ASP A 474 2.80 24.92 -14.49
CA ASP A 474 3.07 26.01 -13.55
C ASP A 474 1.98 26.09 -12.48
N GLU A 475 0.74 25.70 -12.79
CA GLU A 475 -0.35 25.57 -11.83
C GLU A 475 -0.06 24.50 -10.76
N ALA A 476 0.56 23.37 -11.13
CA ALA A 476 0.99 22.36 -10.16
C ALA A 476 2.09 22.90 -9.23
N LYS A 477 3.07 23.63 -9.80
CA LYS A 477 4.17 24.25 -9.06
C LYS A 477 3.64 25.32 -8.09
N ASP A 478 2.69 26.15 -8.53
CA ASP A 478 2.03 27.15 -7.69
C ASP A 478 1.25 26.48 -6.55
N PHE A 479 0.52 25.41 -6.84
CA PHE A 479 -0.22 24.63 -5.84
C PHE A 479 0.70 24.10 -4.73
N ILE A 480 1.82 23.46 -5.09
CA ILE A 480 2.83 22.97 -4.12
C ILE A 480 3.41 24.13 -3.31
N SER A 481 3.76 25.24 -3.98
CA SER A 481 4.33 26.43 -3.34
C SER A 481 3.35 27.11 -2.38
N GLY A 482 2.04 26.98 -2.64
CA GLY A 482 0.98 27.40 -1.75
C GLY A 482 0.87 26.55 -0.48
N LEU A 483 1.25 25.27 -0.53
CA LEU A 483 1.17 24.34 0.61
C LEU A 483 2.45 24.30 1.45
N LEU A 484 3.63 24.28 0.82
CA LEU A 484 4.93 24.12 1.48
C LEU A 484 5.53 25.44 1.98
N ARG A 485 4.77 26.16 2.83
CA ARG A 485 5.19 27.44 3.42
C ARG A 485 5.54 27.28 4.89
N LYS A 486 6.63 27.94 5.31
CA LYS A 486 7.07 27.93 6.72
C LYS A 486 6.00 28.50 7.64
N ASP A 487 5.49 29.69 7.34
CA ASP A 487 4.37 30.27 8.08
C ASP A 487 3.07 29.57 7.70
N LYS A 488 2.58 28.73 8.60
CA LYS A 488 1.34 27.98 8.43
C LYS A 488 0.10 28.84 8.14
N ARG A 489 0.08 30.12 8.53
CA ARG A 489 -1.03 31.05 8.24
C ARG A 489 -1.12 31.42 6.76
N THR A 490 -0.01 31.29 6.06
CA THR A 490 0.10 31.63 4.63
C THR A 490 -0.10 30.42 3.73
N ARG A 491 -0.19 29.21 4.29
CA ARG A 491 -0.47 27.98 3.54
C ARG A 491 -1.88 28.03 2.95
N LEU A 492 -2.07 27.37 1.81
CA LEU A 492 -3.41 27.11 1.28
C LEU A 492 -4.24 26.35 2.32
N SER A 493 -5.44 26.85 2.62
CA SER A 493 -6.44 26.08 3.35
C SER A 493 -7.00 24.97 2.46
N CYS A 494 -7.61 23.94 3.04
CA CYS A 494 -8.19 22.84 2.26
C CYS A 494 -9.25 23.33 1.26
N GLU A 495 -10.10 24.27 1.68
CA GLU A 495 -11.09 24.92 0.81
C GLU A 495 -10.43 25.66 -0.38
N LYS A 496 -9.40 26.45 -0.13
CA LYS A 496 -8.66 27.15 -1.19
C LYS A 496 -7.89 26.20 -2.09
N ALA A 497 -7.39 25.09 -1.55
CA ALA A 497 -6.71 24.05 -2.31
C ALA A 497 -7.68 23.33 -3.27
N LEU A 498 -8.91 23.01 -2.82
CA LEU A 498 -9.95 22.43 -3.69
C LEU A 498 -10.41 23.40 -4.80
N ALA A 499 -10.44 24.70 -4.50
CA ALA A 499 -10.77 25.74 -5.47
C ALA A 499 -9.57 26.19 -6.32
N HIS A 500 -8.39 25.59 -6.15
CA HIS A 500 -7.18 25.99 -6.85
C HIS A 500 -7.29 25.66 -8.35
N PRO A 501 -6.79 26.53 -9.26
CA PRO A 501 -6.87 26.31 -10.70
C PRO A 501 -6.36 24.92 -11.12
N TRP A 502 -5.25 24.47 -10.55
CA TRP A 502 -4.70 23.14 -10.80
C TRP A 502 -5.66 21.98 -10.50
N ILE A 503 -6.44 22.07 -9.42
CA ILE A 503 -7.43 21.04 -9.06
C ILE A 503 -8.67 21.13 -9.95
N ALA A 504 -9.06 22.36 -10.34
CA ALA A 504 -10.16 22.60 -11.26
C ALA A 504 -9.89 22.07 -12.69
N LEU A 505 -8.63 21.82 -13.07
CA LEU A 505 -8.29 21.19 -14.36
C LEU A 505 -8.89 19.79 -14.52
N PHE A 506 -9.31 19.11 -13.45
CA PHE A 506 -9.98 17.82 -13.57
C PHE A 506 -11.24 17.89 -14.45
N ASP A 507 -11.96 19.01 -14.41
CA ASP A 507 -13.22 19.18 -15.14
C ASP A 507 -12.99 19.60 -16.62
N ASP A 508 -11.75 19.87 -17.02
CA ASP A 508 -11.39 20.24 -18.40
C ASP A 508 -10.62 19.11 -19.11
N ALA A 509 -11.37 18.27 -19.83
CA ALA A 509 -10.87 17.11 -20.57
C ALA A 509 -9.85 17.46 -21.69
N ASN A 510 -9.67 18.74 -22.05
CA ASN A 510 -8.81 19.17 -23.15
C ASN A 510 -7.53 19.91 -22.71
N ALA A 511 -7.30 20.12 -21.40
CA ALA A 511 -6.26 21.04 -20.92
C ALA A 511 -4.93 20.41 -20.47
N ILE A 512 -4.77 19.08 -20.43
CA ILE A 512 -3.59 18.47 -19.79
C ILE A 512 -2.84 17.53 -20.73
N LEU A 513 -1.53 17.75 -20.86
CA LEU A 513 -0.59 16.86 -21.53
C LEU A 513 -0.67 15.44 -20.95
N THR A 514 -0.99 14.46 -21.80
CA THR A 514 -1.08 13.02 -21.46
C THR A 514 0.28 12.33 -21.37
N LYS A 515 1.36 13.09 -21.16
CA LYS A 515 2.71 12.53 -21.04
C LYS A 515 2.81 11.75 -19.74
N SER A 516 3.27 10.50 -19.84
CA SER A 516 3.55 9.67 -18.68
C SER A 516 4.67 10.30 -17.84
N LEU A 517 4.41 10.47 -16.55
CA LEU A 517 5.37 10.97 -15.58
C LEU A 517 6.49 9.94 -15.35
N ASN A 518 7.69 10.41 -15.01
CA ASN A 518 8.85 9.53 -14.87
C ASN A 518 8.72 8.60 -13.65
N LYS A 519 8.38 7.33 -13.91
CA LYS A 519 8.26 6.30 -12.87
C LYS A 519 9.60 5.84 -12.29
N GLN A 520 10.74 6.09 -12.95
CA GLN A 520 12.05 5.61 -12.47
C GLN A 520 12.47 6.30 -11.17
N LYS A 521 12.22 7.61 -11.03
CA LYS A 521 12.50 8.34 -9.79
C LYS A 521 11.60 7.84 -8.66
N MET A 522 10.30 7.67 -8.93
CA MET A 522 9.34 7.07 -7.99
C MET A 522 9.78 5.66 -7.53
N ARG A 523 10.25 4.80 -8.46
CA ARG A 523 10.80 3.47 -8.12
C ARG A 523 11.98 3.58 -7.16
N ARG A 524 12.89 4.54 -7.36
CA ARG A 524 14.02 4.76 -6.45
C ARG A 524 13.57 5.27 -5.08
N TYR A 525 12.63 6.21 -5.05
CA TYR A 525 12.02 6.68 -3.81
C TYR A 525 11.41 5.51 -3.02
N LEU A 526 10.56 4.72 -3.67
CA LEU A 526 9.95 3.54 -3.06
C LEU A 526 10.97 2.48 -2.69
N ALA A 527 12.01 2.24 -3.49
CA ALA A 527 13.07 1.30 -3.17
C ALA A 527 13.84 1.73 -1.92
N ARG A 528 14.11 3.03 -1.72
CA ARG A 528 14.76 3.55 -0.51
C ARG A 528 13.85 3.43 0.71
N GLN A 529 12.57 3.75 0.56
CA GLN A 529 11.56 3.54 1.59
C GLN A 529 11.40 2.05 1.92
N LYS A 530 11.45 1.19 0.89
CA LYS A 530 11.46 -0.27 1.01
C LYS A 530 12.72 -0.75 1.69
N TRP A 531 13.92 -0.23 1.41
CA TRP A 531 15.19 -0.65 2.04
C TRP A 531 15.25 -0.28 3.53
N LYS A 532 14.68 0.85 3.93
CA LYS A 532 14.37 1.14 5.34
C LYS A 532 13.35 0.14 5.95
N LYS A 533 12.55 -0.53 5.12
CA LYS A 533 11.48 -1.50 5.47
C LYS A 533 11.85 -2.99 5.24
N THR A 534 12.90 -3.36 4.48
CA THR A 534 13.25 -4.76 4.10
C THR A 534 13.89 -5.57 5.24
N GLY A 535 13.62 -5.18 6.48
CA GLY A 535 13.63 -6.09 7.62
C GLY A 535 12.32 -6.88 7.77
N LYS A 536 11.19 -6.46 7.17
CA LYS A 536 9.87 -7.13 7.25
C LYS A 536 8.92 -6.74 6.08
N ALA A 537 8.48 -7.70 5.26
CA ALA A 537 7.46 -7.55 4.18
C ALA A 537 6.01 -7.80 4.72
N LEU A 538 4.84 -7.53 4.09
CA LEU A 538 4.39 -7.35 2.67
C LEU A 538 2.90 -6.84 2.63
N LEU A 539 2.48 -5.86 1.78
CA LEU A 539 1.08 -5.50 1.34
C LEU A 539 0.13 -4.62 2.20
N ALA A 540 -0.07 -3.34 1.84
CA ALA A 540 -1.26 -2.45 1.84
C ALA A 540 -2.49 -2.55 2.79
N LEU A 541 -2.73 -3.66 3.48
CA LEU A 541 -3.53 -3.72 4.71
C LEU A 541 -2.69 -4.24 5.89
N THR A 542 -1.46 -4.72 5.62
CA THR A 542 -0.41 -5.01 6.60
C THR A 542 0.16 -3.77 7.24
N ARG A 543 0.02 -2.61 6.61
CA ARG A 543 0.73 -1.41 7.04
C ARG A 543 -0.02 -0.55 8.05
N MET A 544 -1.29 -0.87 8.36
CA MET A 544 -1.93 -0.47 9.63
C MET A 544 -1.20 -1.01 10.87
N SER A 545 -0.05 -1.65 10.66
CA SER A 545 0.43 -2.62 11.58
C SER A 545 1.99 -2.78 11.67
N HIS A 546 2.80 -2.54 10.64
CA HIS A 546 4.28 -2.59 10.80
C HIS A 546 5.02 -1.27 10.51
N CYS A 547 5.58 -0.69 11.58
CA CYS A 547 6.96 -0.16 11.57
C CYS A 547 7.86 -1.16 12.31
N SER A 548 9.00 -1.51 11.70
CA SER A 548 9.98 -2.46 12.20
C SER A 548 10.82 -1.88 13.35
N LYS A 549 11.15 -2.77 14.29
CA LYS A 549 12.32 -2.79 15.18
C LYS A 549 13.42 -1.77 14.87
N SER A 550 13.68 -0.89 15.83
CA SER A 550 15.03 -0.61 16.28
C SER A 550 15.06 -0.91 17.78
N ASP A 551 16.14 -1.53 18.25
CA ASP A 551 16.45 -1.59 19.67
C ASP A 551 16.52 -0.15 20.20
N GLY A 552 15.58 0.19 21.07
CA GLY A 552 15.47 1.48 21.75
C GLY A 552 14.26 1.40 22.67
N PRO A 553 14.27 1.99 23.87
CA PRO A 553 13.24 1.72 24.86
C PRO A 553 11.86 2.12 24.31
N LEU A 554 10.81 1.46 24.79
CA LEU A 554 9.50 2.10 24.91
C LEU A 554 9.70 3.34 25.78
N CYS A 555 10.01 4.44 25.12
CA CYS A 555 10.24 5.67 25.83
C CYS A 555 8.86 6.26 26.16
N PRO A 556 8.64 6.71 27.41
CA PRO A 556 7.89 7.93 27.65
C PRO A 556 8.57 9.05 26.84
N ILE A 557 8.49 10.31 27.23
CA ILE A 557 9.70 11.10 26.99
C ILE A 557 10.78 10.46 27.87
N SER A 558 11.59 9.59 27.26
CA SER A 558 12.95 9.27 27.67
C SER A 558 13.76 9.29 26.40
N VAL A 559 14.48 10.39 26.22
CA VAL A 559 15.53 10.54 25.23
C VAL A 559 16.35 9.24 25.11
N ASP A 560 16.58 8.74 23.90
CA ASP A 560 17.77 7.89 23.73
C ASP A 560 18.97 8.82 23.84
N VAL A 561 19.46 8.92 25.07
CA VAL A 561 20.55 9.82 25.49
C VAL A 561 21.86 9.43 24.83
N ASN A 562 21.88 8.36 24.03
CA ASN A 562 23.08 7.92 23.33
C ASN A 562 23.27 8.60 21.97
N ALA A 563 22.25 9.26 21.40
CA ALA A 563 22.31 9.86 20.06
C ALA A 563 22.54 11.40 20.02
N LEU A 564 22.65 12.08 21.17
CA LEU A 564 22.85 13.54 21.25
C LEU A 564 24.28 13.91 21.66
N GLY A 565 24.78 15.06 21.19
CA GLY A 565 26.03 15.65 21.70
C GLY A 565 25.89 16.08 23.18
N ASN A 566 27.01 16.12 23.92
CA ASN A 566 27.02 16.28 25.39
C ASN A 566 26.25 17.50 25.93
N GLU A 567 26.22 18.62 25.19
CA GLU A 567 25.49 19.83 25.59
C GLU A 567 23.96 19.67 25.46
N ALA A 568 23.49 18.98 24.42
CA ALA A 568 22.07 18.68 24.22
C ALA A 568 21.57 17.61 25.22
N LYS A 569 22.41 16.64 25.61
CA LYS A 569 22.08 15.69 26.69
C LYS A 569 21.80 16.42 28.01
N GLN A 570 22.59 17.46 28.30
CA GLN A 570 22.47 18.22 29.53
C GLN A 570 21.23 19.12 29.53
N ALA A 571 20.93 19.77 28.40
CA ALA A 571 19.73 20.60 28.23
C ALA A 571 18.43 19.78 28.29
N VAL A 572 18.38 18.62 27.62
CA VAL A 572 17.17 17.79 27.62
C VAL A 572 16.97 17.08 28.96
N ALA A 573 18.03 16.59 29.62
CA ALA A 573 17.92 16.05 30.97
C ALA A 573 17.46 17.11 32.00
N SER A 574 17.81 18.38 31.78
CA SER A 574 17.35 19.50 32.62
C SER A 574 15.88 19.85 32.37
N LEU A 575 15.41 19.76 31.13
CA LEU A 575 14.01 19.98 30.74
C LEU A 575 13.08 18.81 31.15
N GLU A 576 13.53 17.56 31.00
CA GLU A 576 12.80 16.37 31.47
C GLU A 576 12.60 16.40 32.99
N LYS A 577 13.64 16.75 33.77
CA LYS A 577 13.52 16.94 35.23
C LYS A 577 12.59 18.09 35.64
N GLN A 578 12.39 19.09 34.78
CA GLN A 578 11.46 20.19 35.04
C GLN A 578 9.98 19.82 34.80
N LEU A 579 9.71 18.79 33.98
CA LEU A 579 8.36 18.34 33.61
C LEU A 579 7.80 17.24 34.52
N TRP A 580 8.69 16.50 35.19
CA TRP A 580 8.36 15.42 36.11
C TRP A 580 7.84 16.00 37.44
N SER A 581 6.66 15.58 37.86
CA SER A 581 6.01 16.07 39.07
C SER A 581 5.29 14.96 39.83
N GLU A 582 5.48 14.94 41.15
CA GLU A 582 4.72 14.08 42.05
C GLU A 582 3.20 14.36 41.90
N PRO A 583 2.35 13.35 42.11
CA PRO A 583 0.91 13.55 42.09
C PRO A 583 0.52 14.58 43.14
N ARG A 584 -0.42 15.47 42.80
CA ARG A 584 -0.98 16.47 43.70
C ARG A 584 -2.46 16.64 43.44
N PHE A 585 -3.23 16.85 44.50
CA PHE A 585 -4.64 17.18 44.38
C PHE A 585 -4.78 18.66 44.10
N HIS A 586 -5.13 19.00 42.86
CA HIS A 586 -5.51 20.36 42.49
C HIS A 586 -6.86 20.74 43.11
N GLN A 587 -7.78 19.77 43.17
CA GLN A 587 -9.01 19.85 43.94
C GLN A 587 -9.09 18.61 44.84
N ALA A 588 -9.10 18.81 46.15
CA ALA A 588 -9.18 17.72 47.12
C ALA A 588 -10.62 17.27 47.36
N LEU A 589 -10.78 16.06 47.90
CA LEU A 589 -12.05 15.59 48.44
C LEU A 589 -12.56 16.51 49.56
N HIS A 590 -13.88 16.59 49.70
CA HIS A 590 -14.56 17.35 50.75
C HIS A 590 -15.57 16.48 51.47
N ASP A 591 -15.75 16.72 52.77
CA ASP A 591 -16.72 16.02 53.59
C ASP A 591 -18.14 16.23 53.06
N LEU A 592 -18.95 15.16 53.10
CA LEU A 592 -20.30 15.15 52.56
C LEU A 592 -21.26 14.58 53.60
N THR A 593 -22.47 15.14 53.67
CA THR A 593 -23.56 14.60 54.49
C THR A 593 -24.78 14.39 53.61
N GLU A 594 -25.29 13.17 53.55
CA GLU A 594 -26.41 12.80 52.69
C GLU A 594 -27.43 11.93 53.42
N SER A 595 -28.63 11.81 52.87
CA SER A 595 -29.70 10.97 53.43
C SER A 595 -29.59 9.52 52.92
N CYS A 596 -30.02 8.56 53.75
CA CYS A 596 -30.14 7.16 53.36
C CYS A 596 -30.94 7.02 52.04
N GLY A 597 -30.41 6.23 51.09
CA GLY A 597 -30.99 6.01 49.76
C GLY A 597 -30.53 6.97 48.67
N ALA A 598 -29.77 8.02 48.98
CA ALA A 598 -29.22 8.95 47.99
C ALA A 598 -28.08 8.33 47.15
N THR A 599 -27.75 8.97 46.04
CA THR A 599 -26.52 8.68 45.27
C THR A 599 -25.49 9.77 45.57
N VAL A 600 -24.33 9.36 46.07
CA VAL A 600 -23.23 10.23 46.48
C VAL A 600 -22.15 10.28 45.40
N TYR A 601 -21.56 11.46 45.20
CA TYR A 601 -20.41 11.68 44.31
C TYR A 601 -19.25 12.30 45.08
N LEU A 602 -18.17 11.54 45.25
CA LEU A 602 -16.91 12.03 45.81
C LEU A 602 -15.98 12.37 44.65
N THR A 603 -15.66 13.66 44.49
CA THR A 603 -14.90 14.18 43.35
C THR A 603 -13.61 14.87 43.79
N CYS A 604 -12.54 14.64 43.04
CA CYS A 604 -11.28 15.33 43.21
C CYS A 604 -10.57 15.47 41.85
N THR A 605 -9.59 16.35 41.76
CA THR A 605 -8.81 16.57 40.54
C THR A 605 -7.33 16.43 40.85
N ILE A 606 -6.65 15.61 40.07
CA ILE A 606 -5.27 15.17 40.27
C ILE A 606 -4.43 15.72 39.13
N GLN A 607 -3.28 16.28 39.48
CA GLN A 607 -2.22 16.66 38.53
C GLN A 607 -0.96 15.91 38.90
N GLY A 608 -0.16 15.53 37.91
CA GLY A 608 1.12 14.86 38.13
C GLY A 608 1.61 14.25 36.83
N TYR A 609 2.92 14.13 36.67
CA TYR A 609 3.52 13.48 35.51
C TYR A 609 4.75 12.67 35.93
N PRO A 610 4.86 11.37 35.56
CA PRO A 610 3.93 10.58 34.74
C PRO A 610 2.50 10.46 35.31
N ASP A 611 1.52 10.17 34.44
CA ASP A 611 0.09 10.09 34.79
C ASP A 611 -0.13 9.19 36.03
N PRO A 612 -0.71 9.72 37.13
CA PRO A 612 -0.86 8.96 38.36
C PRO A 612 -1.85 7.80 38.25
N GLU A 613 -1.53 6.68 38.90
CA GLU A 613 -2.46 5.59 39.18
C GLU A 613 -3.32 5.95 40.39
N VAL A 614 -4.62 5.68 40.32
CA VAL A 614 -5.60 6.11 41.33
C VAL A 614 -6.20 4.90 42.03
N LEU A 615 -6.14 4.89 43.36
CA LEU A 615 -6.71 3.89 44.24
C LEU A 615 -7.68 4.55 45.23
N TRP A 616 -8.88 3.99 45.36
CA TRP A 616 -9.85 4.42 46.36
C TRP A 616 -9.85 3.48 47.56
N LEU A 617 -9.91 4.04 48.76
CA LEU A 617 -9.96 3.31 50.02
C LEU A 617 -11.19 3.73 50.82
N PHE A 618 -11.80 2.78 51.54
CA PHE A 618 -12.79 3.02 52.59
C PHE A 618 -12.28 2.41 53.89
N GLU A 619 -12.12 3.23 54.94
CA GLU A 619 -11.60 2.78 56.25
C GLU A 619 -10.31 1.93 56.12
N GLU A 620 -9.35 2.44 55.32
CA GLU A 620 -8.06 1.81 54.96
C GLU A 620 -8.13 0.59 54.02
N ALA A 621 -9.31 0.07 53.69
CA ALA A 621 -9.47 -1.05 52.77
C ALA A 621 -9.66 -0.59 51.31
N PRO A 622 -9.01 -1.22 50.32
CA PRO A 622 -9.27 -0.97 48.90
C PRO A 622 -10.73 -1.18 48.53
N LEU A 623 -11.30 -0.20 47.83
CA LEU A 623 -12.64 -0.32 47.26
C LEU A 623 -12.59 -1.02 45.90
N GLU A 624 -13.43 -2.02 45.72
CA GLU A 624 -13.62 -2.69 44.44
C GLU A 624 -14.86 -2.14 43.72
N LYS A 625 -14.81 -2.17 42.38
CA LYS A 625 -15.95 -1.77 41.55
C LYS A 625 -17.01 -2.87 41.59
N HIS A 626 -18.24 -2.50 41.93
CA HIS A 626 -19.40 -3.40 41.92
C HIS A 626 -20.71 -2.61 41.80
N GLY A 627 -21.86 -3.27 41.76
CA GLY A 627 -23.16 -2.65 41.37
C GLY A 627 -23.49 -1.28 42.00
N ARG A 628 -23.15 -1.04 43.28
CA ARG A 628 -23.39 0.24 43.97
C ARG A 628 -22.21 1.22 43.95
N VAL A 629 -21.03 0.81 43.51
CA VAL A 629 -19.79 1.59 43.60
C VAL A 629 -19.13 1.66 42.23
N GLN A 630 -19.06 2.87 41.67
CA GLN A 630 -18.40 3.14 40.40
C GLN A 630 -17.25 4.13 40.60
N MET A 631 -16.14 3.92 39.91
CA MET A 631 -14.97 4.79 39.95
C MET A 631 -14.62 5.20 38.52
N ASN A 632 -14.35 6.48 38.31
CA ASN A 632 -13.92 7.02 37.04
C ASN A 632 -12.69 7.92 37.23
N TYR A 633 -11.77 7.86 36.29
CA TYR A 633 -10.62 8.77 36.20
C TYR A 633 -10.47 9.21 34.74
N ASP A 634 -10.69 10.49 34.49
CA ASP A 634 -10.64 11.04 33.14
C ASP A 634 -9.27 11.59 32.75
N GLN A 635 -9.13 11.96 31.47
CA GLN A 635 -7.88 12.47 30.89
C GLN A 635 -7.52 13.89 31.34
N ASN A 636 -8.43 14.60 32.00
CA ASN A 636 -8.20 15.94 32.53
C ASN A 636 -7.79 15.90 34.01
N GLY A 637 -7.60 14.69 34.57
CA GLY A 637 -7.24 14.49 35.96
C GLY A 637 -8.44 14.41 36.90
N ALA A 638 -9.68 14.41 36.41
CA ALA A 638 -10.85 14.34 37.29
C ALA A 638 -11.13 12.90 37.74
N CYS A 639 -11.14 12.69 39.05
CA CYS A 639 -11.48 11.44 39.71
C CYS A 639 -12.87 11.55 40.34
N THR A 640 -13.74 10.58 40.07
CA THR A 640 -15.08 10.50 40.65
C THR A 640 -15.34 9.10 41.21
N LEU A 641 -15.74 9.03 42.47
CA LEU A 641 -16.30 7.84 43.12
C LEU A 641 -17.81 8.07 43.31
N THR A 642 -18.61 7.21 42.69
CA THR A 642 -20.07 7.23 42.78
C THR A 642 -20.54 6.09 43.68
N LEU A 643 -21.32 6.41 44.72
CA LEU A 643 -21.95 5.45 45.61
C LEU A 643 -23.47 5.55 45.44
N ALA A 644 -24.11 4.52 44.88
CA ALA A 644 -25.55 4.49 44.66
C ALA A 644 -26.29 3.88 45.86
N GLN A 645 -27.42 4.47 46.22
CA GLN A 645 -28.30 4.02 47.31
C GLN A 645 -27.57 3.84 48.64
N VAL A 646 -26.91 4.92 49.10
CA VAL A 646 -26.07 4.89 50.30
C VAL A 646 -26.87 4.49 51.54
N GLN A 647 -26.26 3.66 52.40
CA GLN A 647 -26.83 3.15 53.64
C GLN A 647 -26.08 3.74 54.84
N PRO A 648 -26.63 3.69 56.07
CA PRO A 648 -25.93 4.17 57.26
C PRO A 648 -24.53 3.55 57.45
N GLY A 649 -24.36 2.29 57.03
CA GLY A 649 -23.07 1.56 57.06
C GLY A 649 -22.04 2.02 56.01
N ASP A 650 -22.43 2.84 55.03
CA ASP A 650 -21.51 3.48 54.09
C ASP A 650 -20.90 4.78 54.68
N SER A 651 -21.31 5.17 55.90
CA SER A 651 -20.68 6.30 56.62
C SER A 651 -19.25 5.92 57.03
N GLY A 652 -18.29 6.79 56.72
CA GLY A 652 -16.89 6.54 57.04
C GLY A 652 -15.95 7.46 56.29
N ILE A 653 -14.65 7.17 56.39
CA ILE A 653 -13.59 7.92 55.72
C ILE A 653 -13.27 7.26 54.38
N TYR A 654 -13.47 8.03 53.31
CA TYR A 654 -13.04 7.69 51.97
C TYR A 654 -11.74 8.39 51.65
N LYS A 655 -10.80 7.65 51.05
CA LYS A 655 -9.51 8.21 50.62
C LYS A 655 -9.29 7.96 49.13
N CYS A 656 -8.75 8.97 48.47
CA CYS A 656 -8.24 8.86 47.11
C CYS A 656 -6.71 8.96 47.19
N CYS A 657 -6.06 7.91 46.70
CA CYS A 657 -4.61 7.79 46.64
C CYS A 657 -4.18 7.89 45.17
N ALA A 658 -3.27 8.79 44.87
CA ALA A 658 -2.64 8.91 43.56
C ALA A 658 -1.13 8.65 43.65
N SER A 659 -0.61 7.76 42.82
CA SER A 659 0.80 7.39 42.82
C SER A 659 1.40 7.40 41.42
N ASN A 660 2.63 7.90 41.30
CA ASN A 660 3.46 7.70 40.10
C ASN A 660 4.89 7.31 40.52
N SER A 661 5.82 7.26 39.56
CA SER A 661 7.22 6.88 39.81
C SER A 661 8.00 7.84 40.71
N LEU A 662 7.47 9.04 40.98
CA LEU A 662 8.13 10.08 41.76
C LEU A 662 7.61 10.15 43.19
N GLY A 663 6.35 9.79 43.42
CA GLY A 663 5.76 9.89 44.74
C GLY A 663 4.27 9.55 44.76
N GLN A 664 3.67 9.83 45.90
CA GLN A 664 2.29 9.50 46.20
C GLN A 664 1.63 10.67 46.91
N ALA A 665 0.42 11.03 46.49
CA ALA A 665 -0.44 11.94 47.22
C ALA A 665 -1.70 11.23 47.68
N LEU A 666 -2.22 11.69 48.81
CA LEU A 666 -3.45 11.19 49.41
C LEU A 666 -4.35 12.38 49.72
N CYS A 667 -5.63 12.27 49.39
CA CYS A 667 -6.66 13.12 49.99
C CYS A 667 -7.78 12.24 50.57
N SER A 668 -8.51 12.78 51.53
CA SER A 668 -9.55 12.06 52.24
C SER A 668 -10.74 12.95 52.55
N ALA A 669 -11.93 12.36 52.60
CA ALA A 669 -13.15 13.00 53.06
C ALA A 669 -14.02 12.02 53.84
N ARG A 670 -14.80 12.55 54.78
CA ARG A 670 -15.80 11.82 55.53
C ARG A 670 -17.16 11.91 54.84
N LEU A 671 -17.78 10.75 54.61
CA LEU A 671 -19.20 10.66 54.27
C LEU A 671 -20.00 10.39 55.55
N THR A 672 -21.05 11.17 55.78
CA THR A 672 -22.02 10.97 56.86
C THR A 672 -23.40 10.71 56.27
N VAL A 673 -23.95 9.51 56.49
CA VAL A 673 -25.29 9.15 56.02
C VAL A 673 -26.29 9.30 57.16
N LYS A 674 -27.27 10.19 57.01
CA LYS A 674 -28.35 10.41 57.97
C LYS A 674 -29.54 9.49 57.69
N LEU A 675 -30.13 8.97 58.76
CA LEU A 675 -31.36 8.17 58.73
C LEU A 675 -32.56 8.99 58.26
#